data_AF-A0A359MPU3-F1
#
_entry.id   AF-A0A359MPU3-F1
#
_cell.length_a   1.000
_cell.length_b   1.000
_cell.length_c   1.000
_cell.angle_alpha   90.00
_cell.angle_beta   90.00
_cell.angle_gamma   90.00
#
_symmetry.space_group_name_H-M   'P 1'
#
loop_
_entity.id
_entity.type
_entity.pdbx_description
1 polymer ?
#
loop_
_entity_poly.entity_id
_entity_poly.type
_entity_poly.pdbx_seq_one_letter_code
_entity_poly.pdbx_strand_id
1 'polypeptide(L)'
;ELAASISSDVTALCVLGRGSGGEECDRRIKEDYYLTESEKQMIGRITDHFANVVLILNINGFIDLSWTLSYPSVKAIVYLGTAGEQGAAALADILTGKVSPSGKLAATMALSYEDYPSSPYFFTNKDKPESILTYDDYHLSPEANGSFGFEKSPVALYQEGIYVGYRYFDTFHKPILYPFGYGLSYAAFDLEFLCSDIQEDGLTLALQVINTSREFSGKEVIQIYVSAPEENLEKPYQELLNYRKTKCLAPGEKEQITIPLPFSELTSYDEESASYLIEAGDYYIRLGNSSRHTKIIGKITVPATIITARYKNRMSIRPENKNKLRFLKKKTVSSYTYSGENEEKANAPCLYKLCQENIPVRTLKEYQVNTSETAVPSALPDVKKGSTNLEDFIAQLSIEELAVLVNGYGPGLPFGGMGGKYPNTISYADGEDIAVSTHPSGSVGYVSPALRKYGIPSVFYKDGPAGVNMTAWPTGMSMACTFNKELLYEFGHACGTEAEELQVDSWLAPAVNIQRNPIGGRNFEYYSEDPRHTGYCGTAITRGAMDNNKITTCPKHFALNEQETYRRGSLKKHYDALDSIIEERAAREIYLKPFEMIVRSTNVSTIMTSFNKINGIFAAQNKDLCIGILREEWGYQGMVVTDWGDMDIVVNGANAVASGNDIIMPGGPPVIQQILIGYKEGRCSLSDLKKAAYNFLNFVIKSGSFERFTKETEIL
;
A
#
# COMPACT_ATOMS: atom_id res chain seq x y z
N GLU A 1 -22.72 17.48 -43.96
CA GLU A 1 -23.66 18.60 -43.72
C GLU A 1 -23.77 19.00 -42.25
N LEU A 2 -23.92 18.08 -41.28
CA LEU A 2 -23.89 18.44 -39.84
C LEU A 2 -22.53 19.03 -39.35
N ALA A 3 -21.40 18.65 -39.94
CA ALA A 3 -20.07 19.16 -39.58
C ALA A 3 -19.88 20.66 -39.88
N ALA A 4 -20.60 21.19 -40.87
CA ALA A 4 -20.46 22.58 -41.29
C ALA A 4 -21.32 23.56 -40.46
N SER A 5 -22.10 23.08 -39.49
CA SER A 5 -23.05 23.88 -38.71
C SER A 5 -22.78 23.97 -37.21
N ILE A 6 -21.71 23.34 -36.70
CA ILE A 6 -21.37 23.41 -35.27
C ILE A 6 -20.53 24.67 -35.05
N SER A 7 -21.03 25.59 -34.23
CA SER A 7 -20.28 26.81 -33.86
C SER A 7 -18.96 26.44 -33.17
N SER A 8 -17.91 27.23 -33.40
CA SER A 8 -16.63 27.11 -32.69
C SER A 8 -16.77 27.21 -31.18
N ASP A 9 -17.87 27.78 -30.69
CA ASP A 9 -18.14 28.00 -29.27
C ASP A 9 -18.74 26.76 -28.57
N VAL A 10 -19.04 25.69 -29.33
CA VAL A 10 -19.54 24.44 -28.78
C VAL A 10 -18.37 23.55 -28.36
N THR A 11 -18.36 23.15 -27.09
CA THR A 11 -17.37 22.21 -26.54
C THR A 11 -17.94 20.80 -26.49
N ALA A 12 -17.23 19.83 -27.06
CA ALA A 12 -17.56 18.42 -26.91
C ALA A 12 -16.93 17.84 -25.64
N LEU A 13 -17.70 17.07 -24.87
CA LEU A 13 -17.20 16.27 -23.76
C LEU A 13 -17.04 14.82 -24.23
N CYS A 14 -15.80 14.34 -24.32
CA CYS A 14 -15.48 12.96 -24.71
C CYS A 14 -15.09 12.17 -23.47
N VAL A 15 -15.88 11.18 -23.08
CA VAL A 15 -15.61 10.34 -21.91
C VAL A 15 -14.99 9.03 -22.35
N LEU A 16 -13.81 8.70 -21.82
CA LEU A 16 -13.21 7.37 -21.94
C LEU A 16 -13.41 6.59 -20.65
N GLY A 17 -13.92 5.37 -20.79
CA GLY A 17 -14.15 4.44 -19.70
C GLY A 17 -13.19 3.27 -19.75
N ARG A 18 -12.73 2.78 -18.59
CA ARG A 18 -12.07 1.48 -18.48
C ARG A 18 -12.73 0.65 -17.39
N GLY A 19 -12.98 -0.62 -17.69
CA GLY A 19 -13.28 -1.64 -16.67
C GLY A 19 -12.01 -2.03 -15.92
N SER A 20 -12.10 -2.74 -14.80
CA SER A 20 -10.90 -3.11 -14.03
C SER A 20 -10.22 -4.33 -14.65
N GLY A 21 -8.88 -4.29 -14.70
CA GLY A 21 -8.14 -5.49 -14.34
C GLY A 21 -8.42 -5.69 -12.86
N GLY A 22 -9.36 -6.56 -12.52
CA GLY A 22 -9.77 -6.74 -11.13
C GLY A 22 -8.77 -7.57 -10.35
N GLU A 23 -9.21 -8.03 -9.20
CA GLU A 23 -8.55 -9.15 -8.55
C GLU A 23 -8.37 -10.32 -9.52
N GLU A 24 -7.23 -11.01 -9.40
CA GLU A 24 -6.83 -12.14 -10.24
C GLU A 24 -6.52 -11.78 -11.71
N CYS A 25 -6.64 -10.54 -12.17
CA CYS A 25 -6.41 -10.20 -13.57
C CYS A 25 -5.72 -8.83 -13.73
N ASP A 26 -4.50 -8.83 -14.27
CA ASP A 26 -3.88 -7.57 -14.70
C ASP A 26 -4.51 -7.02 -15.97
N ARG A 27 -4.31 -5.73 -16.20
CA ARG A 27 -4.82 -5.03 -17.39
C ARG A 27 -4.03 -5.43 -18.63
N ARG A 28 -4.64 -5.24 -19.80
CA ARG A 28 -4.05 -5.60 -21.09
C ARG A 28 -3.37 -4.40 -21.74
N ILE A 29 -2.27 -4.62 -22.45
CA ILE A 29 -1.61 -3.56 -23.20
C ILE A 29 -2.50 -3.13 -24.40
N LYS A 30 -2.91 -4.11 -25.21
CA LYS A 30 -3.81 -3.88 -26.34
C LYS A 30 -5.26 -3.80 -25.84
N GLU A 31 -6.01 -2.87 -26.42
CA GLU A 31 -7.46 -2.70 -26.18
C GLU A 31 -7.84 -2.35 -24.72
N ASP A 32 -6.87 -1.99 -23.88
CA ASP A 32 -7.10 -1.43 -22.56
C ASP A 32 -6.11 -0.29 -22.25
N TYR A 33 -4.80 -0.55 -22.11
CA TYR A 33 -3.82 0.54 -21.96
C TYR A 33 -3.79 1.45 -23.19
N TYR A 34 -3.76 0.87 -24.39
CA TYR A 34 -3.96 1.59 -25.64
C TYR A 34 -5.44 1.65 -26.03
N LEU A 35 -5.82 2.72 -26.73
CA LEU A 35 -7.16 2.87 -27.30
C LEU A 35 -7.53 1.68 -28.21
N THR A 36 -8.79 1.28 -28.13
CA THR A 36 -9.42 0.37 -29.10
C THR A 36 -9.57 1.07 -30.45
N GLU A 37 -9.73 0.29 -31.53
CA GLU A 37 -9.99 0.85 -32.86
C GLU A 37 -11.31 1.64 -32.92
N SER A 38 -12.34 1.21 -32.19
CA SER A 38 -13.60 1.95 -32.07
C SER A 38 -13.41 3.30 -31.37
N GLU A 39 -12.59 3.36 -30.33
CA GLU A 39 -12.28 4.62 -29.63
C GLU A 39 -11.51 5.57 -30.52
N LYS A 40 -10.51 5.07 -31.26
CA LYS A 40 -9.76 5.88 -32.24
C LYS A 40 -10.69 6.48 -33.29
N GLN A 41 -11.61 5.69 -33.85
CA GLN A 41 -12.59 6.18 -34.83
C GLN A 41 -13.57 7.19 -34.22
N MET A 42 -14.03 6.96 -32.98
CA MET A 42 -14.91 7.89 -32.27
C MET A 42 -14.20 9.22 -32.00
N ILE A 43 -12.99 9.18 -31.45
CA ILE A 43 -12.17 10.36 -31.15
C ILE A 43 -11.91 11.13 -32.44
N GLY A 44 -11.46 10.46 -33.51
CA GLY A 44 -11.22 11.10 -34.80
C GLY A 44 -12.44 11.86 -35.31
N ARG A 45 -13.61 11.22 -35.29
CA ARG A 45 -14.87 11.88 -35.69
C ARG A 45 -15.20 13.09 -34.81
N ILE A 46 -15.03 13.00 -33.49
CA ILE A 46 -15.27 14.12 -32.57
C ILE A 46 -14.30 15.27 -32.91
N THR A 47 -13.00 14.97 -33.02
CA THR A 47 -11.96 15.97 -33.25
C THR A 47 -12.01 16.61 -34.63
N ASP A 48 -12.60 15.94 -35.62
CA ASP A 48 -12.85 16.48 -36.97
C ASP A 48 -14.02 17.48 -37.00
N HIS A 49 -14.94 17.40 -36.03
CA HIS A 49 -16.19 18.19 -36.01
C HIS A 49 -16.20 19.29 -34.94
N PHE A 50 -15.41 19.15 -33.87
CA PHE A 50 -15.37 20.10 -32.76
C PHE A 50 -13.97 20.69 -32.60
N ALA A 51 -13.88 22.02 -32.59
CA ALA A 51 -12.62 22.73 -32.35
C ALA A 51 -12.18 22.68 -30.87
N ASN A 52 -13.14 22.48 -29.97
CA ASN A 52 -12.95 22.41 -28.52
C ASN A 52 -13.46 21.07 -27.98
N VAL A 53 -12.54 20.22 -27.55
CA VAL A 53 -12.83 18.91 -26.96
C VAL A 53 -12.21 18.84 -25.57
N VAL A 54 -13.02 18.44 -24.58
CA VAL A 54 -12.57 18.07 -23.24
C VAL A 54 -12.62 16.55 -23.13
N LEU A 55 -11.46 15.95 -22.86
CA LEU A 55 -11.34 14.53 -22.61
C LEU A 55 -11.53 14.26 -21.11
N ILE A 56 -12.45 13.37 -20.76
CA ILE A 56 -12.76 12.99 -19.39
C ILE A 56 -12.37 11.52 -19.22
N LEU A 57 -11.44 11.25 -18.31
CA LEU A 57 -10.92 9.92 -18.06
C LEU A 57 -11.60 9.32 -16.83
N ASN A 58 -12.67 8.56 -17.07
CA ASN A 58 -13.36 7.72 -16.08
C ASN A 58 -12.73 6.32 -16.10
N ILE A 59 -11.49 6.25 -15.65
CA ILE A 59 -10.63 5.06 -15.76
C ILE A 59 -10.10 4.68 -14.39
N ASN A 60 -9.85 3.40 -14.16
CA ASN A 60 -9.35 2.87 -12.88
C ASN A 60 -7.85 2.58 -12.88
N GLY A 61 -7.17 2.82 -14.00
CA GLY A 61 -5.74 2.80 -14.13
C GLY A 61 -5.35 3.67 -15.31
N PHE A 62 -4.12 4.18 -15.32
CA PHE A 62 -3.68 5.09 -16.38
C PHE A 62 -3.61 4.37 -17.74
N ILE A 63 -3.90 5.12 -18.80
CA ILE A 63 -3.85 4.69 -20.20
C ILE A 63 -2.81 5.53 -20.95
N ASP A 64 -2.45 5.09 -22.15
CA ASP A 64 -1.71 5.94 -23.08
C ASP A 64 -2.52 7.20 -23.42
N LEU A 65 -1.86 8.35 -23.31
CA LEU A 65 -2.39 9.66 -23.69
C LEU A 65 -1.50 10.37 -24.72
N SER A 66 -0.43 9.74 -25.20
CA SER A 66 0.50 10.33 -26.17
C SER A 66 -0.21 10.67 -27.49
N TRP A 67 -1.24 9.91 -27.86
CA TRP A 67 -2.08 10.17 -29.03
C TRP A 67 -2.72 11.57 -29.01
N THR A 68 -2.98 12.15 -27.83
CA THR A 68 -3.60 13.48 -27.70
C THR A 68 -2.75 14.59 -28.29
N LEU A 69 -1.42 14.39 -28.36
CA LEU A 69 -0.48 15.33 -28.97
C LEU A 69 -0.75 15.56 -30.48
N SER A 70 -1.40 14.60 -31.13
CA SER A 70 -1.78 14.70 -32.55
C SER A 70 -3.15 15.34 -32.78
N TYR A 71 -3.91 15.64 -31.71
CA TYR A 71 -5.26 16.19 -31.79
C TYR A 71 -5.33 17.59 -31.16
N PRO A 72 -5.02 18.67 -31.91
CA PRO A 72 -4.99 20.02 -31.36
C PRO A 72 -6.37 20.52 -30.90
N SER A 73 -7.47 19.86 -31.28
CA SER A 73 -8.81 20.16 -30.78
C SER A 73 -9.07 19.64 -29.37
N VAL A 74 -8.26 18.71 -28.85
CA VAL A 74 -8.28 18.33 -27.43
C VAL A 74 -7.64 19.45 -26.63
N LYS A 75 -8.47 20.24 -25.94
CA LYS A 75 -8.04 21.44 -25.19
C LYS A 75 -7.83 21.18 -23.70
N ALA A 76 -8.48 20.15 -23.15
CA ALA A 76 -8.35 19.80 -21.74
C ALA A 76 -8.48 18.29 -21.55
N ILE A 77 -7.79 17.77 -20.54
CA ILE A 77 -7.90 16.39 -20.07
C ILE A 77 -8.19 16.44 -18.57
N VAL A 78 -9.27 15.81 -18.14
CA VAL A 78 -9.66 15.71 -16.73
C VAL A 78 -9.61 14.24 -16.33
N TYR A 79 -8.68 13.91 -15.42
CA TYR A 79 -8.68 12.62 -14.77
C TYR A 79 -9.71 12.59 -13.65
N LEU A 80 -10.81 11.87 -13.87
CA LEU A 80 -11.86 11.65 -12.86
C LEU A 80 -11.52 10.45 -11.97
N GLY A 81 -10.89 9.44 -12.57
CA GLY A 81 -10.68 8.16 -11.92
C GLY A 81 -12.02 7.43 -11.66
N THR A 82 -12.06 6.58 -10.64
CA THR A 82 -13.31 5.99 -10.15
C THR A 82 -13.76 6.77 -8.91
N ALA A 83 -14.68 7.71 -9.11
CA ALA A 83 -14.96 8.82 -8.20
C ALA A 83 -16.14 8.61 -7.22
N GLY A 84 -16.66 7.38 -7.11
CA GLY A 84 -17.79 7.08 -6.23
C GLY A 84 -19.12 7.68 -6.70
N GLU A 85 -20.16 7.55 -5.87
CA GLU A 85 -21.55 7.92 -6.23
C GLU A 85 -21.78 9.42 -6.46
N GLN A 86 -20.96 10.29 -5.87
CA GLN A 86 -21.02 11.75 -6.07
C GLN A 86 -20.07 12.26 -7.17
N GLY A 87 -19.35 11.37 -7.86
CA GLY A 87 -18.31 11.75 -8.81
C GLY A 87 -18.78 12.62 -9.97
N ALA A 88 -19.98 12.37 -10.51
CA ALA A 88 -20.54 13.16 -11.62
C ALA A 88 -20.88 14.61 -11.21
N ALA A 89 -21.39 14.80 -9.99
CA ALA A 89 -21.67 16.13 -9.46
C ALA A 89 -20.38 16.92 -9.23
N ALA A 90 -19.36 16.28 -8.66
CA ALA A 90 -18.03 16.88 -8.49
C ALA A 90 -17.39 17.27 -9.83
N LEU A 91 -17.52 16.42 -10.86
CA LEU A 91 -17.06 16.74 -12.21
C LEU A 91 -17.79 17.96 -12.79
N ALA A 92 -19.11 18.07 -12.63
CA ALA A 92 -19.87 19.22 -13.09
C ALA A 92 -19.41 20.53 -12.42
N ASP A 93 -19.15 20.50 -11.11
CA ASP A 93 -18.62 21.64 -10.37
C ASP A 93 -17.24 22.09 -10.90
N ILE A 94 -16.39 21.14 -11.32
CA ILE A 94 -15.11 21.44 -11.97
C ILE A 94 -15.34 22.04 -13.36
N LEU A 95 -16.08 21.35 -14.23
CA LEU A 95 -16.26 21.78 -15.63
C LEU A 95 -16.96 23.14 -15.76
N THR A 96 -17.80 23.51 -14.79
CA THR A 96 -18.50 24.80 -14.77
C THR A 96 -17.68 25.93 -14.11
N GLY A 97 -16.49 25.63 -13.57
CA GLY A 97 -15.66 26.61 -12.87
C GLY A 97 -16.13 26.96 -11.46
N LYS A 98 -17.18 26.29 -10.93
CA LYS A 98 -17.63 26.47 -9.55
C LYS A 98 -16.54 26.06 -8.55
N VAL A 99 -15.73 25.06 -8.90
CA VAL A 99 -14.54 24.65 -8.15
C VAL A 99 -13.35 24.57 -9.10
N SER A 100 -12.26 25.28 -8.79
CA SER A 100 -11.01 25.10 -9.52
C SER A 100 -10.39 23.73 -9.23
N PRO A 101 -9.96 22.98 -10.26
CA PRO A 101 -9.26 21.71 -10.06
C PRO A 101 -7.96 21.96 -9.29
N SER A 102 -7.61 21.02 -8.43
CA SER A 102 -6.39 21.08 -7.60
C SER A 102 -5.76 19.71 -7.35
N GLY A 103 -6.18 18.70 -8.10
CA GLY A 103 -5.58 17.36 -8.03
C GLY A 103 -4.20 17.34 -8.67
N LYS A 104 -3.34 16.45 -8.20
CA LYS A 104 -1.99 16.20 -8.73
C LYS A 104 -1.84 14.70 -9.03
N LEU A 105 -1.15 14.33 -10.09
CA LEU A 105 -0.93 12.92 -10.44
C LEU A 105 -0.11 12.21 -9.37
N ALA A 106 -0.60 11.06 -8.91
CA ALA A 106 0.09 10.19 -7.95
C ALA A 106 1.04 9.18 -8.63
N ALA A 107 1.12 9.17 -9.97
CA ALA A 107 2.12 8.41 -10.71
C ALA A 107 2.53 9.13 -11.99
N THR A 108 3.67 8.73 -12.54
CA THR A 108 4.21 9.29 -13.78
C THR A 108 3.50 8.69 -14.99
N MET A 109 3.11 9.54 -15.94
CA MET A 109 2.60 9.12 -17.25
C MET A 109 3.71 9.19 -18.29
N ALA A 110 4.12 8.04 -18.82
CA ALA A 110 5.14 7.95 -19.86
C ALA A 110 4.59 8.25 -21.27
N LEU A 111 5.47 8.38 -22.27
CA LEU A 111 5.08 8.49 -23.67
C LEU A 111 4.69 7.14 -24.29
N SER A 112 5.30 6.04 -23.83
CA SER A 112 4.98 4.69 -24.25
C SER A 112 4.98 3.72 -23.07
N TYR A 113 4.34 2.56 -23.24
CA TYR A 113 4.33 1.52 -22.20
C TYR A 113 5.74 0.98 -21.93
N GLU A 114 6.54 0.85 -22.99
CA GLU A 114 7.88 0.29 -22.95
C GLU A 114 8.89 1.22 -22.24
N ASP A 115 8.54 2.49 -22.03
CA ASP A 115 9.36 3.42 -21.26
C ASP A 115 9.32 3.13 -19.75
N TYR A 116 8.33 2.39 -19.25
CA TYR A 116 8.30 2.01 -17.84
C TYR A 116 9.37 0.95 -17.55
N PRO A 117 10.14 1.09 -16.44
CA PRO A 117 11.26 0.21 -16.16
C PRO A 117 10.84 -1.23 -15.86
N SER A 118 9.60 -1.43 -15.38
CA SER A 118 9.02 -2.74 -15.10
C SER A 118 8.40 -3.42 -16.33
N SER A 119 8.23 -2.72 -17.46
CA SER A 119 7.52 -3.24 -18.64
C SER A 119 8.09 -4.55 -19.21
N PRO A 120 9.41 -4.81 -19.25
CA PRO A 120 9.93 -6.08 -19.77
C PRO A 120 9.73 -7.27 -18.83
N TYR A 121 9.36 -7.01 -17.57
CA TYR A 121 9.29 -7.99 -16.49
C TYR A 121 7.87 -8.11 -15.91
N PHE A 122 6.87 -7.64 -16.65
CA PHE A 122 5.47 -7.63 -16.22
C PHE A 122 4.59 -8.35 -17.25
N PHE A 123 4.13 -9.56 -16.92
CA PHE A 123 3.29 -10.36 -17.80
C PHE A 123 1.84 -10.40 -17.29
N THR A 124 0.87 -10.37 -18.21
CA THR A 124 -0.54 -10.24 -17.84
C THR A 124 -1.46 -11.27 -18.49
N ASN A 125 -1.00 -11.97 -19.53
CA ASN A 125 -1.88 -12.80 -20.34
C ASN A 125 -1.93 -14.26 -19.86
N LYS A 126 -2.92 -14.57 -19.01
CA LYS A 126 -3.19 -15.94 -18.53
C LYS A 126 -3.53 -16.95 -19.63
N ASP A 127 -3.94 -16.48 -20.81
CA ASP A 127 -4.34 -17.31 -21.95
C ASP A 127 -3.18 -17.60 -22.91
N LYS A 128 -1.99 -17.01 -22.65
CA LYS A 128 -0.75 -17.24 -23.40
C LYS A 128 0.35 -17.75 -22.48
N PRO A 129 0.38 -19.07 -22.18
CA PRO A 129 1.35 -19.66 -21.27
C PRO A 129 2.82 -19.38 -21.58
N GLU A 130 3.15 -19.16 -22.84
CA GLU A 130 4.47 -18.81 -23.35
C GLU A 130 4.91 -17.38 -22.97
N SER A 131 3.96 -16.52 -22.59
CA SER A 131 4.24 -15.14 -22.15
C SER A 131 4.49 -15.01 -20.64
N ILE A 132 4.28 -16.09 -19.89
CA ILE A 132 4.50 -16.13 -18.43
C ILE A 132 5.99 -16.33 -18.17
N LEU A 133 6.61 -15.35 -17.53
CA LEU A 133 8.00 -15.43 -17.10
C LEU A 133 8.13 -16.36 -15.89
N THR A 134 9.12 -17.25 -15.90
CA THR A 134 9.37 -18.25 -14.85
C THR A 134 10.81 -18.18 -14.35
N TYR A 135 11.17 -19.02 -13.37
CA TYR A 135 12.55 -19.15 -12.89
C TYR A 135 13.54 -19.46 -14.03
N ASP A 136 13.16 -20.25 -15.03
CA ASP A 136 14.04 -20.64 -16.14
C ASP A 136 14.47 -19.44 -17.00
N ASP A 137 13.56 -18.48 -17.22
CA ASP A 137 13.84 -17.23 -17.95
C ASP A 137 14.92 -16.38 -17.29
N TYR A 138 15.16 -16.61 -15.99
CA TYR A 138 16.18 -15.94 -15.18
C TYR A 138 17.33 -16.87 -14.77
N HIS A 139 17.42 -18.08 -15.35
CA HIS A 139 18.41 -19.10 -15.02
C HIS A 139 18.40 -19.56 -13.55
N LEU A 140 17.24 -19.45 -12.91
CA LEU A 140 17.00 -19.88 -11.53
C LEU A 140 16.38 -21.29 -11.52
N SER A 141 16.51 -22.02 -10.41
CA SER A 141 15.83 -23.32 -10.24
C SER A 141 14.51 -23.12 -9.47
N PRO A 142 13.38 -23.65 -9.95
CA PRO A 142 12.14 -23.67 -9.19
C PRO A 142 12.30 -24.33 -7.81
N GLU A 143 12.94 -25.49 -7.74
CA GLU A 143 13.13 -26.26 -6.51
C GLU A 143 13.99 -25.51 -5.50
N ALA A 144 15.07 -24.87 -5.96
CA ALA A 144 15.92 -24.03 -5.12
C ALA A 144 15.14 -22.85 -4.52
N ASN A 145 14.07 -22.40 -5.18
CA ASN A 145 13.20 -21.32 -4.73
C ASN A 145 11.88 -21.81 -4.10
N GLY A 146 11.80 -23.07 -3.69
CA GLY A 146 10.65 -23.59 -2.95
C GLY A 146 9.42 -23.84 -3.82
N SER A 147 9.60 -24.10 -5.10
CA SER A 147 8.56 -24.52 -6.04
C SER A 147 8.73 -25.99 -6.40
N PHE A 148 7.72 -26.82 -6.12
CA PHE A 148 7.80 -28.27 -6.31
C PHE A 148 6.51 -28.80 -6.95
N GLY A 149 6.64 -29.63 -7.98
CA GLY A 149 5.51 -30.35 -8.58
C GLY A 149 4.54 -29.49 -9.41
N PHE A 150 4.94 -28.27 -9.77
CA PHE A 150 4.19 -27.39 -10.66
C PHE A 150 4.74 -27.45 -12.09
N GLU A 151 3.85 -27.30 -13.07
CA GLU A 151 4.22 -27.21 -14.49
C GLU A 151 4.88 -25.86 -14.82
N LYS A 152 4.45 -24.78 -14.15
CA LYS A 152 5.04 -23.45 -14.26
C LYS A 152 5.08 -22.77 -12.92
N SER A 153 6.14 -22.00 -12.71
CA SER A 153 6.36 -21.22 -11.49
C SER A 153 6.62 -19.78 -11.88
N PRO A 154 5.56 -18.94 -11.89
CA PRO A 154 5.66 -17.57 -12.40
C PRO A 154 6.58 -16.70 -11.52
N VAL A 155 7.35 -15.80 -12.15
CA VAL A 155 8.30 -14.93 -11.46
C VAL A 155 8.14 -13.48 -11.92
N ALA A 156 7.95 -12.57 -10.96
CA ALA A 156 8.07 -11.14 -11.16
C ALA A 156 9.45 -10.68 -10.67
N LEU A 157 10.35 -10.33 -11.59
CA LEU A 157 11.65 -9.77 -11.24
C LEU A 157 11.54 -8.25 -11.07
N TYR A 158 11.87 -7.76 -9.87
CA TYR A 158 11.85 -6.33 -9.52
C TYR A 158 13.18 -5.69 -9.90
N GLN A 159 13.50 -5.83 -11.19
CA GLN A 159 14.81 -5.49 -11.74
C GLN A 159 15.16 -4.00 -11.53
N GLU A 160 14.15 -3.15 -11.53
CA GLU A 160 14.29 -1.70 -11.38
C GLU A 160 14.78 -1.26 -9.99
N GLY A 161 14.73 -2.13 -8.98
CA GLY A 161 15.20 -1.83 -7.63
C GLY A 161 14.48 -0.61 -7.04
N ILE A 162 15.25 0.38 -6.58
CA ILE A 162 14.71 1.64 -6.03
C ILE A 162 14.18 2.60 -7.11
N TYR A 163 14.42 2.32 -8.39
CA TYR A 163 14.04 3.18 -9.51
C TYR A 163 12.62 2.86 -10.00
N VAL A 164 11.63 3.10 -9.14
CA VAL A 164 10.21 2.98 -9.48
C VAL A 164 9.62 4.35 -9.78
N GLY A 165 8.84 4.47 -10.85
CA GLY A 165 8.14 5.71 -11.20
C GLY A 165 9.10 6.86 -11.51
N TYR A 166 8.80 8.06 -11.01
CA TYR A 166 9.63 9.25 -11.24
C TYR A 166 11.09 9.09 -10.77
N ARG A 167 11.37 8.20 -9.80
CA ARG A 167 12.76 7.85 -9.43
C ARG A 167 13.52 7.31 -10.62
N TYR A 168 12.88 6.55 -11.51
CA TYR A 168 13.49 6.11 -12.77
C TYR A 168 13.49 7.22 -13.82
N PHE A 169 12.33 7.81 -14.11
CA PHE A 169 12.20 8.76 -15.21
C PHE A 169 13.12 9.98 -15.03
N ASP A 170 13.29 10.44 -13.80
CA ASP A 170 14.13 11.58 -13.50
C ASP A 170 15.62 11.21 -13.49
N THR A 171 15.98 10.07 -12.91
CA THR A 171 17.39 9.63 -12.80
C THR A 171 17.99 9.22 -14.12
N PHE A 172 17.20 8.56 -14.99
CA PHE A 172 17.65 8.06 -16.29
C PHE A 172 17.25 8.97 -17.45
N HIS A 173 16.70 10.15 -17.15
CA HIS A 173 16.27 11.17 -18.11
C HIS A 173 15.40 10.59 -19.23
N LYS A 174 14.37 9.83 -18.83
CA LYS A 174 13.46 9.17 -19.76
C LYS A 174 12.34 10.12 -20.20
N PRO A 175 11.83 9.94 -21.42
CA PRO A 175 10.71 10.74 -21.89
C PRO A 175 9.47 10.50 -21.03
N ILE A 176 8.73 11.56 -20.76
CA ILE A 176 7.50 11.55 -19.98
C ILE A 176 6.46 12.44 -20.66
N LEU A 177 5.19 12.11 -20.48
CA LEU A 177 4.08 12.98 -20.87
C LEU A 177 3.70 13.90 -19.71
N TYR A 178 3.45 13.33 -18.54
CA TYR A 178 3.14 14.08 -17.32
C TYR A 178 3.95 13.54 -16.13
N PRO A 179 4.70 14.39 -15.42
CA PRO A 179 5.51 13.96 -14.29
C PRO A 179 4.67 13.66 -13.04
N PHE A 180 5.24 12.90 -12.11
CA PHE A 180 4.71 12.74 -10.77
C PHE A 180 4.41 14.11 -10.11
N GLY A 181 3.27 14.19 -9.43
CA GLY A 181 2.83 15.40 -8.75
C GLY A 181 2.34 16.50 -9.69
N TYR A 182 2.24 16.29 -11.01
CA TYR A 182 1.72 17.28 -11.95
C TYR A 182 0.20 17.45 -11.87
N GLY A 183 -0.29 18.69 -12.00
CA GLY A 183 -1.71 18.97 -12.12
C GLY A 183 -1.98 20.47 -12.22
N LEU A 184 -2.91 20.83 -13.10
CA LEU A 184 -3.27 22.22 -13.40
C LEU A 184 -4.42 22.71 -12.51
N SER A 185 -4.61 24.02 -12.53
CA SER A 185 -5.75 24.71 -11.91
C SER A 185 -6.27 25.80 -12.86
N TYR A 186 -7.48 26.31 -12.61
CA TYR A 186 -7.93 27.57 -13.22
C TYR A 186 -7.27 28.79 -12.55
N ALA A 187 -6.84 28.63 -11.30
CA ALA A 187 -6.02 29.59 -10.58
C ALA A 187 -4.52 29.41 -10.90
N ALA A 188 -3.71 30.40 -10.53
CA ALA A 188 -2.25 30.39 -10.68
C ALA A 188 -1.61 30.71 -9.34
N PHE A 189 -0.44 30.15 -9.05
CA PHE A 189 0.17 30.24 -7.73
C PHE A 189 1.68 30.47 -7.80
N ASP A 190 2.17 31.32 -6.91
CA ASP A 190 3.60 31.51 -6.65
C ASP A 190 3.98 30.85 -5.32
N LEU A 191 5.15 30.21 -5.30
CA LEU A 191 5.72 29.53 -4.13
C LEU A 191 7.02 30.20 -3.69
N GLU A 192 7.04 30.68 -2.45
CA GLU A 192 8.18 31.36 -1.84
C GLU A 192 8.67 30.60 -0.60
N PHE A 193 9.98 30.39 -0.51
CA PHE A 193 10.63 29.89 0.69
C PHE A 193 10.99 31.08 1.58
N LEU A 194 10.55 31.04 2.84
CA LEU A 194 10.78 32.14 3.79
C LEU A 194 11.99 31.84 4.67
N CYS A 195 11.93 30.75 5.42
CA CYS A 195 12.98 30.35 6.36
C CYS A 195 12.83 28.88 6.77
N SER A 196 13.83 28.37 7.48
CA SER A 196 13.78 27.07 8.14
C SER A 196 14.15 27.20 9.61
N ASP A 197 13.42 26.51 10.47
CA ASP A 197 13.66 26.46 11.92
C ASP A 197 14.11 25.06 12.34
N ILE A 198 15.10 24.99 13.23
CA ILE A 198 15.60 23.73 13.77
C ILE A 198 14.62 23.19 14.81
N GLN A 199 14.31 21.90 14.71
CA GLN A 199 13.54 21.13 15.70
C GLN A 199 14.44 20.05 16.32
N GLU A 200 13.95 19.34 17.33
CA GLU A 200 14.71 18.29 18.02
C GLU A 200 15.14 17.16 17.07
N ASP A 201 14.27 16.76 16.14
CA ASP A 201 14.45 15.60 15.26
C ASP A 201 14.51 15.96 13.75
N GLY A 202 14.58 17.25 13.42
CA GLY A 202 14.49 17.70 12.04
C GLY A 202 14.51 19.22 11.85
N LEU A 203 14.01 19.64 10.69
CA LEU A 203 13.75 21.04 10.34
C LEU A 203 12.24 21.26 10.15
N THR A 204 11.79 22.49 10.34
CA THR A 204 10.50 22.98 9.84
C THR A 204 10.75 24.01 8.77
N LEU A 205 10.20 23.82 7.57
CA LEU A 205 10.29 24.78 6.47
C LEU A 205 9.06 25.68 6.47
N ALA A 206 9.26 27.00 6.53
CA ALA A 206 8.22 28.00 6.39
C ALA A 206 8.16 28.52 4.96
N LEU A 207 6.96 28.48 4.36
CA LEU A 207 6.70 28.79 2.97
C LEU A 207 5.53 29.77 2.85
N GLN A 208 5.50 30.58 1.80
CA GLN A 208 4.36 31.39 1.42
C GLN A 208 3.84 30.96 0.05
N VAL A 209 2.52 30.82 -0.03
CA VAL A 209 1.79 30.55 -1.28
C VAL A 209 0.88 31.72 -1.56
N ILE A 210 0.89 32.21 -2.80
CA ILE A 210 0.11 33.36 -3.23
C ILE A 210 -0.73 32.93 -4.42
N ASN A 211 -2.04 33.13 -4.40
CA ASN A 211 -2.85 33.00 -5.60
C ASN A 211 -2.65 34.24 -6.47
N THR A 212 -1.97 34.09 -7.60
CA THR A 212 -1.65 35.16 -8.54
C THR A 212 -2.66 35.29 -9.68
N SER A 213 -3.70 34.45 -9.71
CA SER A 213 -4.79 34.61 -10.66
C SER A 213 -5.60 35.89 -10.38
N ARG A 214 -6.29 36.37 -11.40
CA ARG A 214 -7.15 37.57 -11.30
C ARG A 214 -8.60 37.25 -10.94
N GLU A 215 -9.04 36.03 -11.20
CA GLU A 215 -10.46 35.68 -11.24
C GLU A 215 -10.80 34.44 -10.43
N PHE A 216 -9.91 33.44 -10.39
CA PHE A 216 -10.25 32.13 -9.86
C PHE A 216 -9.67 31.90 -8.47
N SER A 217 -10.53 31.56 -7.52
CA SER A 217 -10.08 30.94 -6.27
C SER A 217 -9.60 29.52 -6.54
N GLY A 218 -8.63 29.02 -5.77
CA GLY A 218 -8.15 27.66 -5.95
C GLY A 218 -7.27 27.16 -4.81
N LYS A 219 -6.76 25.93 -4.95
CA LYS A 219 -5.83 25.31 -4.01
C LYS A 219 -4.58 24.86 -4.75
N GLU A 220 -3.43 24.95 -4.10
CA GLU A 220 -2.16 24.43 -4.62
C GLU A 220 -1.55 23.39 -3.68
N VAL A 221 -0.79 22.46 -4.25
CA VAL A 221 -0.02 21.45 -3.52
C VAL A 221 1.46 21.81 -3.62
N ILE A 222 2.06 21.99 -2.45
CA ILE A 222 3.46 22.30 -2.26
C ILE A 222 4.19 21.01 -1.94
N GLN A 223 5.21 20.68 -2.73
CA GLN A 223 5.93 19.43 -2.66
C GLN A 223 7.40 19.71 -2.35
N ILE A 224 7.93 19.02 -1.35
CA ILE A 224 9.34 19.10 -0.94
C ILE A 224 10.03 17.82 -1.34
N TYR A 225 11.12 17.95 -2.08
CA TYR A 225 11.96 16.84 -2.53
C TYR A 225 13.38 16.96 -1.97
N VAL A 226 14.13 15.86 -1.99
CA VAL A 226 15.56 15.85 -1.69
C VAL A 226 16.36 15.19 -2.81
N SER A 227 17.48 15.81 -3.19
CA SER A 227 18.54 15.13 -3.95
C SER A 227 19.66 14.79 -2.97
N ALA A 228 19.82 13.50 -2.68
CA ALA A 228 20.86 12.98 -1.80
C ALA A 228 22.24 12.93 -2.52
N PRO A 229 23.36 13.03 -1.77
CA PRO A 229 24.69 12.79 -2.32
C PRO A 229 24.83 11.32 -2.71
N GLU A 230 25.68 11.06 -3.71
CA GLU A 230 26.07 9.71 -4.11
C GLU A 230 27.53 9.49 -3.71
N GLU A 231 27.75 8.78 -2.61
CA GLU A 231 29.08 8.26 -2.23
C GLU A 231 29.19 6.77 -2.58
N ASN A 232 28.57 5.91 -1.77
CA ASN A 232 28.64 4.45 -1.88
C ASN A 232 27.33 3.87 -2.40
N LEU A 233 26.18 4.41 -1.96
CA LEU A 233 24.87 3.98 -2.43
C LEU A 233 24.40 4.84 -3.61
N GLU A 234 23.95 4.19 -4.68
CA GLU A 234 23.25 4.90 -5.75
C GLU A 234 21.95 5.52 -5.22
N LYS A 235 21.59 6.72 -5.71
CA LYS A 235 20.39 7.46 -5.30
C LYS A 235 19.51 7.79 -6.51
N PRO A 236 18.20 7.94 -6.32
CA PRO A 236 17.38 8.64 -7.30
C PRO A 236 17.83 10.10 -7.43
N TYR A 237 17.58 10.71 -8.60
CA TYR A 237 17.78 12.13 -8.83
C TYR A 237 17.16 12.98 -7.72
N GLN A 238 15.96 12.61 -7.30
CA GLN A 238 15.30 13.18 -6.15
C GLN A 238 14.26 12.24 -5.56
N GLU A 239 13.86 12.52 -4.32
CA GLU A 239 12.79 11.80 -3.62
C GLU A 239 11.83 12.75 -2.91
N LEU A 240 10.52 12.49 -2.98
CA LEU A 240 9.51 13.27 -2.25
C LEU A 240 9.75 13.08 -0.76
N LEU A 241 9.96 14.15 -0.01
CA LEU A 241 10.06 14.12 1.45
C LEU A 241 8.71 14.37 2.11
N ASN A 242 8.01 15.43 1.70
CA ASN A 242 6.75 15.82 2.31
C ASN A 242 5.95 16.74 1.37
N TYR A 243 4.67 16.95 1.66
CA TYR A 243 3.84 17.92 0.96
C TYR A 243 2.75 18.49 1.88
N ARG A 244 2.22 19.64 1.48
CA ARG A 244 1.03 20.26 2.04
C ARG A 244 0.14 20.79 0.93
N LYS A 245 -1.16 20.83 1.18
CA LYS A 245 -2.13 21.49 0.31
C LYS A 245 -2.65 22.75 0.99
N THR A 246 -2.76 23.82 0.25
CA THR A 246 -3.33 25.08 0.76
C THR A 246 -4.81 24.93 1.10
N LYS A 247 -5.33 25.86 1.90
CA LYS A 247 -6.76 26.17 1.88
C LYS A 247 -7.16 26.73 0.50
N CYS A 248 -8.46 26.95 0.29
CA CYS A 248 -8.91 27.66 -0.92
C CYS A 248 -8.52 29.14 -0.81
N LEU A 249 -7.66 29.62 -1.71
CA LEU A 249 -7.17 31.00 -1.72
C LEU A 249 -7.94 31.80 -2.78
N ALA A 250 -8.50 32.93 -2.38
CA ALA A 250 -9.05 33.91 -3.31
C ALA A 250 -7.95 34.59 -4.15
N PRO A 251 -8.26 35.22 -5.29
CA PRO A 251 -7.30 36.05 -6.04
C PRO A 251 -6.53 37.03 -5.15
N GLY A 252 -5.20 36.97 -5.19
CA GLY A 252 -4.30 37.79 -4.36
C GLY A 252 -4.14 37.34 -2.90
N GLU A 253 -4.93 36.35 -2.44
CA GLU A 253 -4.80 35.82 -1.08
C GLU A 253 -3.51 35.03 -0.91
N LYS A 254 -2.96 35.08 0.31
CA LYS A 254 -1.74 34.39 0.70
C LYS A 254 -2.00 33.43 1.85
N GLU A 255 -1.25 32.34 1.87
CA GLU A 255 -1.18 31.43 3.02
C GLU A 255 0.28 31.14 3.36
N GLN A 256 0.62 31.21 4.64
CA GLN A 256 1.89 30.71 5.14
C GLN A 256 1.70 29.27 5.61
N ILE A 257 2.60 28.39 5.18
CA ILE A 257 2.52 26.95 5.44
C ILE A 257 3.84 26.50 6.04
N THR A 258 3.75 25.64 7.05
CA THR A 258 4.90 24.96 7.63
C THR A 258 4.91 23.49 7.23
N ILE A 259 6.09 22.99 6.84
CA ILE A 259 6.28 21.60 6.44
C ILE A 259 7.42 21.00 7.30
N PRO A 260 7.15 19.98 8.11
CA PRO A 260 8.20 19.30 8.86
C PRO A 260 9.06 18.42 7.94
N LEU A 261 10.35 18.39 8.23
CA LEU A 261 11.37 17.60 7.56
C LEU A 261 12.19 16.86 8.64
N PRO A 262 11.70 15.70 9.11
CA PRO A 262 12.46 14.87 10.05
C PRO A 262 13.75 14.35 9.41
N PHE A 263 14.87 14.37 10.13
CA PHE A 263 16.15 13.90 9.58
C PHE A 263 16.15 12.38 9.31
N SER A 264 15.31 11.63 10.01
CA SER A 264 15.09 10.21 9.79
C SER A 264 14.58 9.88 8.38
N GLU A 265 13.99 10.85 7.67
CA GLU A 265 13.51 10.68 6.30
C GLU A 265 14.63 10.71 5.25
N LEU A 266 15.85 11.14 5.61
CA LEU A 266 17.00 11.22 4.70
C LEU A 266 17.75 9.90 4.53
N THR A 267 17.29 8.84 5.21
CA THR A 267 18.03 7.59 5.30
C THR A 267 17.84 6.70 4.08
N SER A 268 18.89 5.93 3.75
CA SER A 268 18.83 4.79 2.83
C SER A 268 19.30 3.52 3.54
N TYR A 269 18.85 2.37 3.05
CA TYR A 269 19.25 1.07 3.54
C TYR A 269 20.48 0.58 2.79
N ASP A 270 21.51 0.18 3.53
CA ASP A 270 22.70 -0.49 3.01
C ASP A 270 22.65 -1.99 3.37
N GLU A 271 22.59 -2.84 2.34
CA GLU A 271 22.57 -4.29 2.49
C GLU A 271 23.94 -4.85 2.93
N GLU A 272 25.04 -4.15 2.66
CA GLU A 272 26.37 -4.64 3.05
C GLU A 272 26.53 -4.58 4.57
N SER A 273 26.13 -3.47 5.19
CA SER A 273 26.17 -3.27 6.64
C SER A 273 24.87 -3.61 7.38
N ALA A 274 23.82 -4.07 6.67
CA ALA A 274 22.49 -4.36 7.20
C ALA A 274 21.91 -3.20 8.05
N SER A 275 22.10 -1.96 7.57
CA SER A 275 21.86 -0.75 8.37
C SER A 275 21.14 0.33 7.56
N TYR A 276 20.35 1.14 8.25
CA TYR A 276 19.89 2.41 7.70
C TYR A 276 20.92 3.50 8.02
N LEU A 277 21.31 4.26 7.00
CA LEU A 277 22.32 5.31 7.10
C LEU A 277 21.95 6.58 6.34
N ILE A 278 22.64 7.67 6.63
CA ILE A 278 22.63 8.93 5.89
C ILE A 278 24.09 9.16 5.49
N GLU A 279 24.41 9.05 4.21
CA GLU A 279 25.78 9.21 3.70
C GLU A 279 26.29 10.64 3.85
N ALA A 280 27.62 10.78 3.93
CA ALA A 280 28.25 12.09 3.92
C ALA A 280 27.97 12.85 2.61
N GLY A 281 27.89 14.18 2.70
CA GLY A 281 27.69 15.07 1.57
C GLY A 281 26.53 16.06 1.76
N ASP A 282 26.18 16.74 0.67
CA ASP A 282 25.14 17.76 0.65
C ASP A 282 23.82 17.18 0.14
N TYR A 283 22.79 17.25 0.98
CA TYR A 283 21.41 16.88 0.64
C TYR A 283 20.66 18.14 0.21
N TYR A 284 20.40 18.30 -1.08
CA TYR A 284 19.73 19.48 -1.62
C TYR A 284 18.21 19.38 -1.42
N ILE A 285 17.64 20.34 -0.70
CA ILE A 285 16.20 20.46 -0.47
C ILE A 285 15.58 21.27 -1.60
N ARG A 286 14.55 20.71 -2.23
CA ARG A 286 13.90 21.26 -3.41
C ARG A 286 12.44 21.57 -3.14
N LEU A 287 12.00 22.76 -3.53
CA LEU A 287 10.62 23.23 -3.44
C LEU A 287 9.98 23.22 -4.83
N GLY A 288 8.79 22.64 -4.95
CA GLY A 288 8.09 22.61 -6.23
C GLY A 288 6.60 22.29 -6.11
N ASN A 289 5.96 22.10 -7.26
CA ASN A 289 4.58 21.63 -7.37
C ASN A 289 4.42 20.42 -8.31
N SER A 290 5.52 19.84 -8.78
CA SER A 290 5.64 18.52 -9.44
C SER A 290 7.11 18.10 -9.46
N SER A 291 7.41 16.83 -9.74
CA SER A 291 8.81 16.35 -9.76
C SER A 291 9.66 17.06 -10.82
N ARG A 292 9.07 17.58 -11.89
CA ARG A 292 9.81 18.33 -12.94
C ARG A 292 9.79 19.84 -12.78
N HIS A 293 9.08 20.36 -11.78
CA HIS A 293 8.98 21.78 -11.51
C HIS A 293 9.37 22.06 -10.07
N THR A 294 10.68 22.04 -9.83
CA THR A 294 11.30 22.28 -8.53
C THR A 294 12.42 23.30 -8.65
N LYS A 295 12.73 24.01 -7.57
CA LYS A 295 13.94 24.82 -7.38
C LYS A 295 14.64 24.44 -6.08
N ILE A 296 15.96 24.55 -6.01
CA ILE A 296 16.69 24.28 -4.77
C ILE A 296 16.55 25.48 -3.84
N ILE A 297 16.15 25.22 -2.59
CA ILE A 297 15.96 26.26 -1.56
C ILE A 297 17.05 26.27 -0.49
N GLY A 298 17.86 25.22 -0.46
CA GLY A 298 18.98 25.08 0.47
C GLY A 298 19.50 23.65 0.53
N LYS A 299 20.41 23.39 1.45
CA LYS A 299 21.00 22.05 1.64
C LYS A 299 21.20 21.71 3.12
N ILE A 300 21.13 20.43 3.43
CA ILE A 300 21.59 19.88 4.71
C ILE A 300 22.95 19.24 4.45
N THR A 301 23.98 19.70 5.15
CA THR A 301 25.35 19.16 5.01
C THR A 301 25.60 18.10 6.07
N VAL A 302 25.99 16.90 5.63
CA VAL A 302 26.33 15.76 6.47
C VAL A 302 27.85 15.54 6.39
N PRO A 303 28.64 15.91 7.41
CA PRO A 303 30.10 15.87 7.32
C PRO A 303 30.70 14.46 7.29
N ALA A 304 29.97 13.49 7.86
CA ALA A 304 30.37 12.10 7.95
C ALA A 304 29.12 11.23 7.97
N THR A 305 29.19 10.04 7.37
CA THR A 305 28.06 9.10 7.32
C THR A 305 27.51 8.79 8.71
N ILE A 306 26.19 8.93 8.87
CA ILE A 306 25.45 8.71 10.12
C ILE A 306 24.71 7.40 10.03
N ILE A 307 24.81 6.56 11.07
CA ILE A 307 24.00 5.35 11.18
C ILE A 307 22.73 5.70 11.94
N THR A 308 21.57 5.39 11.37
CA THR A 308 20.25 5.66 11.97
C THR A 308 19.58 4.40 12.51
N ALA A 309 19.95 3.22 11.98
CA ALA A 309 19.57 1.94 12.55
C ALA A 309 20.56 0.83 12.18
N ARG A 310 20.74 -0.15 13.06
CA ARG A 310 21.49 -1.39 12.81
C ARG A 310 20.57 -2.61 12.97
N TYR A 311 20.43 -3.38 11.90
CA TYR A 311 19.54 -4.53 11.82
C TYR A 311 20.30 -5.79 11.33
N LYS A 312 19.54 -6.74 10.79
CA LYS A 312 20.05 -7.91 10.05
C LYS A 312 19.47 -7.85 8.66
N ASN A 313 20.17 -8.43 7.69
CA ASN A 313 19.59 -8.66 6.38
C ASN A 313 18.43 -9.66 6.51
N ARG A 314 17.31 -9.34 5.87
CA ARG A 314 16.01 -10.00 5.93
C ARG A 314 15.46 -10.10 4.51
N MET A 315 14.78 -11.21 4.21
CA MET A 315 14.22 -11.47 2.88
C MET A 315 15.29 -11.43 1.77
N SER A 316 16.54 -11.75 2.09
CA SER A 316 17.62 -11.71 1.10
C SER A 316 17.38 -12.69 -0.04
N ILE A 317 17.77 -12.28 -1.25
CA ILE A 317 17.87 -13.20 -2.39
C ILE A 317 18.77 -14.37 -2.00
N ARG A 318 18.34 -15.59 -2.35
CA ARG A 318 19.10 -16.81 -2.07
C ARG A 318 20.53 -16.72 -2.62
N PRO A 319 21.56 -17.14 -1.87
CA PRO A 319 22.96 -17.01 -2.28
C PRO A 319 23.27 -17.54 -3.68
N GLU A 320 22.67 -18.67 -4.06
CA GLU A 320 22.81 -19.32 -5.37
C GLU A 320 22.21 -18.52 -6.54
N ASN A 321 21.32 -17.57 -6.26
CA ASN A 321 20.66 -16.73 -7.27
C ASN A 321 21.37 -15.38 -7.45
N LYS A 322 22.11 -14.87 -6.45
CA LYS A 322 22.64 -13.49 -6.42
C LYS A 322 23.43 -13.12 -7.68
N ASN A 323 24.28 -14.00 -8.18
CA ASN A 323 25.14 -13.73 -9.34
C ASN A 323 24.46 -13.96 -10.71
N LYS A 324 23.20 -14.43 -10.71
CA LYS A 324 22.44 -14.73 -11.94
C LYS A 324 21.51 -13.59 -12.34
N LEU A 325 21.13 -12.76 -11.37
CA LEU A 325 20.21 -11.65 -11.55
C LEU A 325 20.97 -10.36 -11.84
N ARG A 326 20.36 -9.49 -12.65
CA ARG A 326 20.93 -8.19 -13.00
C ARG A 326 19.94 -7.10 -12.65
N PHE A 327 20.22 -6.35 -11.59
CA PHE A 327 19.41 -5.19 -11.21
C PHE A 327 19.86 -3.93 -11.95
N LEU A 328 18.92 -3.03 -12.19
CA LEU A 328 19.18 -1.74 -12.82
C LEU A 328 20.15 -0.94 -11.94
N LYS A 329 21.22 -0.44 -12.55
CA LYS A 329 22.20 0.45 -11.93
C LYS A 329 22.29 1.75 -12.74
N LYS A 330 22.58 2.86 -12.08
CA LYS A 330 22.59 4.20 -12.71
C LYS A 330 23.73 4.40 -13.73
N LYS A 331 24.81 3.62 -13.60
CA LYS A 331 26.13 3.80 -14.27
C LYS A 331 26.11 4.61 -15.58
N THR A 332 26.80 5.76 -15.55
CA THR A 332 27.13 6.68 -16.66
C THR A 332 25.97 7.47 -17.30
N VAL A 333 24.74 7.36 -16.80
CA VAL A 333 23.60 8.12 -17.34
C VAL A 333 23.52 9.51 -16.69
N SER A 334 23.40 10.56 -17.51
CA SER A 334 23.09 11.90 -17.01
C SER A 334 21.64 11.97 -16.57
N SER A 335 21.41 12.23 -15.28
CA SER A 335 20.07 12.51 -14.77
C SER A 335 19.50 13.79 -15.38
N TYR A 336 18.19 13.93 -15.26
CA TYR A 336 17.52 15.18 -15.63
C TYR A 336 18.14 16.39 -14.92
N THR A 337 18.06 17.53 -15.60
CA THR A 337 18.40 18.83 -15.04
C THR A 337 17.53 19.89 -15.71
N TYR A 338 17.40 21.04 -15.06
CA TYR A 338 16.74 22.22 -15.63
C TYR A 338 17.70 23.42 -15.68
N SER A 339 17.34 24.41 -16.49
CA SER A 339 18.13 25.64 -16.63
C SER A 339 18.30 26.33 -15.28
N GLY A 340 19.56 26.52 -14.86
CA GLY A 340 19.91 27.18 -13.59
C GLY A 340 20.21 26.23 -12.43
N GLU A 341 19.90 24.93 -12.52
CA GLU A 341 20.08 24.00 -11.39
C GLU A 341 21.51 23.96 -10.84
N ASN A 342 22.53 23.96 -11.71
CA ASN A 342 23.93 23.92 -11.27
C ASN A 342 24.33 25.19 -10.49
N GLU A 343 23.79 26.35 -10.90
CA GLU A 343 24.00 27.61 -10.19
C GLU A 343 23.26 27.61 -8.85
N GLU A 344 22.02 27.10 -8.82
CA GLU A 344 21.27 26.92 -7.57
C GLU A 344 22.02 26.00 -6.60
N LYS A 345 22.60 24.88 -7.06
CA LYS A 345 23.42 23.97 -6.24
C LYS A 345 24.66 24.66 -5.67
N ALA A 346 25.36 25.44 -6.50
CA ALA A 346 26.56 26.16 -6.09
C ALA A 346 26.25 27.24 -5.03
N ASN A 347 25.09 27.89 -5.14
CA ASN A 347 24.67 28.98 -4.27
C ASN A 347 23.74 28.54 -3.12
N ALA A 348 23.42 27.25 -3.02
CA ALA A 348 22.46 26.74 -2.03
C ALA A 348 22.94 27.02 -0.59
N PRO A 349 22.15 27.76 0.23
CA PRO A 349 22.51 28.01 1.61
C PRO A 349 22.48 26.71 2.43
N CYS A 350 23.44 26.55 3.33
CA CYS A 350 23.41 25.47 4.31
C CYS A 350 22.34 25.77 5.37
N LEU A 351 21.25 25.01 5.34
CA LEU A 351 20.14 25.13 6.29
C LEU A 351 20.49 24.49 7.63
N TYR A 352 21.26 23.39 7.60
CA TYR A 352 21.69 22.68 8.79
C TYR A 352 22.92 21.82 8.53
N LYS A 353 23.73 21.62 9.58
CA LYS A 353 24.85 20.67 9.59
C LYS A 353 24.47 19.49 10.49
N LEU A 354 24.20 18.34 9.88
CA LEU A 354 23.69 17.16 10.57
C LEU A 354 24.85 16.23 10.94
N CYS A 355 24.95 15.86 12.22
CA CYS A 355 25.97 15.00 12.80
C CYS A 355 25.34 13.80 13.52
N GLN A 356 26.16 12.78 13.83
CA GLN A 356 25.69 11.56 14.50
C GLN A 356 25.02 11.84 15.86
N GLU A 357 25.47 12.87 16.61
CA GLU A 357 24.83 13.24 17.88
C GLU A 357 23.37 13.70 17.75
N ASN A 358 22.91 14.04 16.55
CA ASN A 358 21.53 14.48 16.31
C ASN A 358 20.55 13.32 16.09
N ILE A 359 21.06 12.10 15.82
CA ILE A 359 20.20 10.96 15.47
C ILE A 359 20.57 9.75 16.32
N PRO A 360 19.64 9.24 17.16
CA PRO A 360 19.87 8.02 17.90
C PRO A 360 19.88 6.81 16.96
N VAL A 361 20.79 5.87 17.23
CA VAL A 361 20.87 4.60 16.48
C VAL A 361 19.77 3.66 16.99
N ARG A 362 18.83 3.29 16.12
CA ARG A 362 17.85 2.25 16.42
C ARG A 362 18.48 0.85 16.33
N THR A 363 18.07 -0.05 17.20
CA THR A 363 18.52 -1.44 17.23
C THR A 363 17.32 -2.39 17.23
N LEU A 364 17.60 -3.67 16.93
CA LEU A 364 16.61 -4.73 17.03
C LEU A 364 16.02 -4.81 18.44
N LYS A 365 14.70 -5.03 18.51
CA LYS A 365 14.01 -5.44 19.74
C LYS A 365 13.69 -6.93 19.63
N GLU A 366 13.76 -7.64 20.74
CA GLU A 366 13.31 -9.03 20.75
C GLU A 366 11.79 -9.07 20.71
N TYR A 367 11.22 -9.90 19.83
CA TYR A 367 9.78 -10.15 19.85
C TYR A 367 9.46 -11.14 20.96
N GLN A 368 9.08 -10.60 22.12
CA GLN A 368 8.64 -11.38 23.27
C GLN A 368 7.15 -11.16 23.52
N VAL A 369 6.41 -12.25 23.45
CA VAL A 369 5.07 -12.38 24.05
C VAL A 369 5.23 -13.39 25.16
N ASN A 370 4.93 -12.97 26.39
CA ASN A 370 4.99 -13.85 27.54
C ASN A 370 4.01 -15.00 27.34
N THR A 371 4.40 -16.21 27.71
CA THR A 371 3.51 -17.37 27.74
C THR A 371 3.55 -17.96 29.13
N SER A 372 2.39 -18.34 29.66
CA SER A 372 2.30 -19.02 30.96
C SER A 372 2.13 -20.53 30.79
N GLU A 373 2.70 -21.27 31.73
CA GLU A 373 2.36 -22.68 31.97
C GLU A 373 1.30 -22.83 33.09
N THR A 374 1.04 -21.76 33.83
CA THR A 374 0.05 -21.74 34.91
C THR A 374 -1.33 -21.47 34.33
N ALA A 375 -2.15 -22.51 34.20
CA ALA A 375 -3.54 -22.36 33.79
C ALA A 375 -4.40 -21.84 34.96
N VAL A 376 -5.09 -20.72 34.76
CA VAL A 376 -6.08 -20.19 35.71
C VAL A 376 -7.47 -20.30 35.07
N PRO A 377 -8.34 -21.22 35.55
CA PRO A 377 -9.71 -21.34 35.05
C PRO A 377 -10.45 -20.01 35.15
N SER A 378 -10.78 -19.42 34.00
CA SER A 378 -11.31 -18.06 33.89
C SER A 378 -11.92 -17.82 32.51
N ALA A 379 -12.70 -16.76 32.38
CA ALA A 379 -13.25 -16.30 31.11
C ALA A 379 -12.51 -15.03 30.63
N LEU A 380 -12.61 -14.72 29.33
CA LEU A 380 -12.02 -13.51 28.75
C LEU A 380 -12.49 -12.20 29.43
N PRO A 381 -13.75 -12.08 29.90
CA PRO A 381 -14.18 -10.95 30.74
C PRO A 381 -13.40 -10.79 32.05
N ASP A 382 -12.88 -11.87 32.65
CA ASP A 382 -12.09 -11.80 33.87
C ASP A 382 -10.70 -11.19 33.61
N VAL A 383 -10.14 -11.43 32.42
CA VAL A 383 -8.93 -10.73 31.94
C VAL A 383 -9.19 -9.24 31.82
N LYS A 384 -10.32 -8.84 31.21
CA LYS A 384 -10.70 -7.42 31.09
C LYS A 384 -10.88 -6.74 32.46
N LYS A 385 -11.41 -7.46 33.45
CA LYS A 385 -11.60 -6.99 34.83
C LYS A 385 -10.28 -6.96 35.64
N GLY A 386 -9.20 -7.53 35.12
CA GLY A 386 -7.90 -7.61 35.79
C GLY A 386 -7.82 -8.70 36.87
N SER A 387 -8.75 -9.66 36.88
CA SER A 387 -8.76 -10.78 37.83
C SER A 387 -7.73 -11.85 37.48
N THR A 388 -7.29 -11.91 36.22
CA THR A 388 -6.18 -12.72 35.72
C THR A 388 -5.51 -12.00 34.54
N ASN A 389 -4.35 -12.45 34.09
CA ASN A 389 -3.70 -11.95 32.87
C ASN A 389 -4.05 -12.82 31.65
N LEU A 390 -3.71 -12.34 30.45
CA LEU A 390 -4.07 -13.01 29.21
C LEU A 390 -3.28 -14.31 29.01
N GLU A 391 -2.03 -14.34 29.47
CA GLU A 391 -1.12 -15.48 29.38
C GLU A 391 -1.62 -16.70 30.18
N ASP A 392 -2.06 -16.48 31.42
CA ASP A 392 -2.63 -17.49 32.31
C ASP A 392 -4.00 -17.96 31.82
N PHE A 393 -4.80 -17.05 31.25
CA PHE A 393 -6.07 -17.40 30.59
C PHE A 393 -5.82 -18.31 29.38
N ILE A 394 -4.84 -17.98 28.51
CA ILE A 394 -4.52 -18.79 27.32
C ILE A 394 -3.93 -20.15 27.70
N ALA A 395 -3.20 -20.23 28.81
CA ALA A 395 -2.60 -21.48 29.28
C ALA A 395 -3.62 -22.59 29.57
N GLN A 396 -4.90 -22.24 29.79
CA GLN A 396 -5.98 -23.20 30.03
C GLN A 396 -6.54 -23.86 28.75
N LEU A 397 -6.27 -23.28 27.58
CA LEU A 397 -6.86 -23.72 26.31
C LEU A 397 -6.18 -25.00 25.82
N SER A 398 -6.98 -25.95 25.33
CA SER A 398 -6.49 -27.15 24.66
C SER A 398 -5.83 -26.81 23.31
N ILE A 399 -5.07 -27.76 22.77
CA ILE A 399 -4.44 -27.62 21.46
C ILE A 399 -5.49 -27.46 20.35
N GLU A 400 -6.59 -28.19 20.44
CA GLU A 400 -7.71 -28.12 19.51
C GLU A 400 -8.38 -26.75 19.54
N GLU A 401 -8.58 -26.17 20.73
CA GLU A 401 -9.13 -24.81 20.87
C GLU A 401 -8.19 -23.74 20.37
N LEU A 402 -6.89 -23.86 20.65
CA LEU A 402 -5.87 -22.95 20.12
C LEU A 402 -5.84 -23.01 18.59
N ALA A 403 -5.85 -24.21 18.00
CA ALA A 403 -5.87 -24.40 16.55
C ALA A 403 -7.15 -23.84 15.89
N VAL A 404 -8.28 -23.92 16.60
CA VAL A 404 -9.54 -23.27 16.17
C VAL A 404 -9.43 -21.75 16.24
N LEU A 405 -8.90 -21.17 17.33
CA LEU A 405 -8.83 -19.72 17.52
C LEU A 405 -7.95 -18.99 16.51
N VAL A 406 -6.85 -19.61 16.08
CA VAL A 406 -5.87 -19.02 15.14
C VAL A 406 -6.32 -19.12 13.67
N ASN A 407 -7.63 -19.15 13.45
CA ASN A 407 -8.25 -19.47 12.17
C ASN A 407 -9.54 -18.66 11.97
N GLY A 408 -9.93 -18.42 10.72
CA GLY A 408 -11.25 -17.88 10.38
C GLY A 408 -12.36 -18.90 10.62
N TYR A 409 -13.56 -18.41 10.95
CA TYR A 409 -14.74 -19.27 11.14
C TYR A 409 -15.46 -19.48 9.82
N GLY A 410 -15.47 -20.71 9.34
CA GLY A 410 -16.20 -21.09 8.14
C GLY A 410 -15.70 -22.39 7.54
N PRO A 411 -16.22 -22.78 6.37
CA PRO A 411 -15.90 -24.08 5.78
C PRO A 411 -14.51 -24.12 5.11
N GLY A 412 -13.79 -23.00 5.09
CA GLY A 412 -12.52 -22.86 4.37
C GLY A 412 -12.65 -22.77 2.86
N LEU A 413 -13.79 -22.26 2.37
CA LEU A 413 -13.98 -22.00 0.94
C LEU A 413 -13.37 -20.65 0.56
N PRO A 414 -12.81 -20.52 -0.67
CA PRO A 414 -12.01 -19.37 -1.07
C PRO A 414 -12.75 -18.03 -1.05
N PHE A 415 -14.09 -18.05 -1.10
CA PHE A 415 -14.93 -16.87 -0.92
C PHE A 415 -15.89 -17.13 0.25
N GLY A 416 -15.82 -16.28 1.28
CA GLY A 416 -16.74 -16.35 2.42
C GLY A 416 -18.20 -16.26 1.97
N GLY A 417 -19.10 -16.98 2.66
CA GLY A 417 -20.53 -16.99 2.35
C GLY A 417 -21.00 -18.05 1.33
N MET A 418 -20.09 -18.79 0.69
CA MET A 418 -20.45 -20.04 0.01
C MET A 418 -20.33 -21.22 1.00
N GLY A 419 -21.25 -22.19 0.95
CA GLY A 419 -21.10 -23.47 1.67
C GLY A 419 -22.05 -23.73 2.85
N GLY A 420 -23.37 -23.79 2.62
CA GLY A 420 -24.34 -24.19 3.65
C GLY A 420 -24.37 -25.68 4.03
N LYS A 421 -23.42 -26.51 3.56
CA LYS A 421 -23.38 -27.97 3.80
C LYS A 421 -22.07 -28.49 4.40
N TYR A 422 -21.13 -27.61 4.69
CA TYR A 422 -19.81 -27.99 5.20
C TYR A 422 -19.69 -27.63 6.68
N PRO A 423 -18.95 -28.43 7.49
CA PRO A 423 -18.64 -28.04 8.85
C PRO A 423 -17.81 -26.75 8.86
N ASN A 424 -18.13 -25.84 9.78
CA ASN A 424 -17.42 -24.56 9.91
C ASN A 424 -16.24 -24.61 10.89
N THR A 425 -16.12 -25.72 11.63
CA THR A 425 -15.06 -25.98 12.60
C THR A 425 -14.93 -27.50 12.83
N ILE A 426 -14.01 -27.91 13.72
CA ILE A 426 -13.95 -29.26 14.28
C ILE A 426 -14.82 -29.35 15.55
N SER A 427 -15.13 -30.58 15.96
CA SER A 427 -15.95 -30.84 17.15
C SER A 427 -15.11 -31.47 18.27
N TYR A 428 -15.54 -31.28 19.52
CA TYR A 428 -15.05 -32.03 20.67
C TYR A 428 -15.40 -33.52 20.55
N ALA A 429 -14.85 -34.34 21.45
CA ALA A 429 -15.07 -35.79 21.45
C ALA A 429 -16.54 -36.20 21.70
N ASP A 430 -17.34 -35.32 22.31
CA ASP A 430 -18.78 -35.51 22.53
C ASP A 430 -19.65 -35.10 21.32
N GLY A 431 -19.03 -34.57 20.27
CA GLY A 431 -19.69 -34.16 19.03
C GLY A 431 -20.16 -32.70 19.01
N GLU A 432 -19.95 -31.91 20.07
CA GLU A 432 -20.24 -30.47 20.03
C GLU A 432 -19.16 -29.71 19.25
N ASP A 433 -19.58 -28.77 18.40
CA ASP A 433 -18.66 -27.91 17.66
C ASP A 433 -17.84 -27.04 18.62
N ILE A 434 -16.51 -27.01 18.44
CA ILE A 434 -15.61 -26.24 19.32
C ILE A 434 -15.95 -24.75 19.29
N ALA A 435 -16.33 -24.24 18.12
CA ALA A 435 -16.64 -22.83 17.93
C ALA A 435 -17.89 -22.62 17.09
N VAL A 436 -18.51 -21.47 17.30
CA VAL A 436 -19.66 -20.98 16.54
C VAL A 436 -19.40 -19.56 16.04
N SER A 437 -20.31 -18.99 15.26
CA SER A 437 -20.38 -17.53 15.08
C SER A 437 -21.28 -16.92 16.15
N THR A 438 -20.83 -15.81 16.76
CA THR A 438 -21.70 -14.96 17.60
C THR A 438 -22.02 -13.63 16.94
N HIS A 439 -21.47 -13.33 15.76
CA HIS A 439 -21.72 -12.04 15.10
C HIS A 439 -23.09 -12.04 14.40
N PRO A 440 -23.96 -11.05 14.63
CA PRO A 440 -25.34 -11.08 14.14
C PRO A 440 -25.45 -10.91 12.61
N SER A 441 -24.54 -10.15 12.01
CA SER A 441 -24.56 -9.79 10.58
C SER A 441 -23.32 -10.29 9.82
N GLY A 442 -22.40 -10.97 10.52
CA GLY A 442 -21.09 -11.30 9.99
C GLY A 442 -21.16 -12.58 9.17
N SER A 443 -20.80 -12.49 7.89
CA SER A 443 -20.80 -13.64 7.01
C SER A 443 -19.78 -14.68 7.46
N VAL A 444 -20.15 -15.97 7.35
CA VAL A 444 -19.21 -17.09 7.52
C VAL A 444 -18.02 -16.90 6.56
N GLY A 445 -16.80 -17.08 7.07
CA GLY A 445 -15.53 -16.80 6.40
C GLY A 445 -15.02 -15.37 6.59
N TYR A 446 -15.85 -14.46 7.09
CA TYR A 446 -15.47 -13.06 7.41
C TYR A 446 -15.60 -12.75 8.90
N VAL A 447 -15.69 -13.79 9.73
CA VAL A 447 -15.73 -13.65 11.19
C VAL A 447 -14.73 -14.59 11.84
N SER A 448 -14.25 -14.24 13.02
CA SER A 448 -13.47 -15.17 13.84
C SER A 448 -14.38 -16.19 14.54
N PRO A 449 -13.83 -17.34 14.95
CA PRO A 449 -14.53 -18.30 15.79
C PRO A 449 -14.82 -17.71 17.17
N ALA A 450 -16.00 -18.02 17.71
CA ALA A 450 -16.36 -17.74 19.09
C ALA A 450 -16.25 -19.00 19.94
N LEU A 451 -15.54 -18.90 21.07
CA LEU A 451 -15.53 -19.92 22.12
C LEU A 451 -16.42 -19.44 23.27
N ARG A 452 -17.73 -19.72 23.18
CA ARG A 452 -18.75 -19.20 24.12
C ARG A 452 -18.44 -19.55 25.58
N LYS A 453 -17.95 -20.76 25.85
CA LYS A 453 -17.63 -21.21 27.21
C LYS A 453 -16.55 -20.39 27.91
N TYR A 454 -15.72 -19.69 27.15
CA TYR A 454 -14.69 -18.79 27.67
C TYR A 454 -15.05 -17.30 27.51
N GLY A 455 -16.28 -16.99 27.08
CA GLY A 455 -16.70 -15.62 26.81
C GLY A 455 -15.93 -14.94 25.67
N ILE A 456 -15.43 -15.70 24.69
CA ILE A 456 -14.77 -15.17 23.49
C ILE A 456 -15.80 -15.04 22.37
N PRO A 457 -16.14 -13.82 21.90
CA PRO A 457 -17.04 -13.62 20.77
C PRO A 457 -16.30 -13.62 19.43
N SER A 458 -17.08 -13.75 18.35
CA SER A 458 -16.65 -13.48 16.98
C SER A 458 -16.42 -11.98 16.77
N VAL A 459 -15.29 -11.64 16.16
CA VAL A 459 -15.05 -10.31 15.56
C VAL A 459 -15.32 -10.34 14.06
N PHE A 460 -15.70 -9.20 13.48
CA PHE A 460 -16.10 -9.09 12.08
C PHE A 460 -15.07 -8.35 11.22
N TYR A 461 -14.68 -8.99 10.11
CA TYR A 461 -13.80 -8.45 9.08
C TYR A 461 -14.63 -8.05 7.87
N LYS A 462 -14.37 -6.87 7.29
CA LYS A 462 -15.16 -6.41 6.15
C LYS A 462 -14.35 -5.62 5.13
N ASP A 463 -14.50 -6.00 3.86
CA ASP A 463 -14.05 -5.20 2.72
C ASP A 463 -14.87 -3.90 2.56
N GLY A 464 -14.35 -2.86 1.91
CA GLY A 464 -13.02 -2.76 1.27
C GLY A 464 -12.49 -1.32 1.23
N PRO A 465 -11.38 -1.06 0.51
CA PRO A 465 -10.72 0.25 0.52
C PRO A 465 -11.57 1.44 0.03
N ALA A 466 -12.61 1.19 -0.76
CA ALA A 466 -13.56 2.21 -1.23
C ALA A 466 -14.83 2.33 -0.34
N GLY A 467 -14.74 1.88 0.92
CA GLY A 467 -15.83 1.91 1.89
C GLY A 467 -16.35 0.53 2.28
N VAL A 468 -17.21 0.50 3.29
CA VAL A 468 -17.79 -0.74 3.85
C VAL A 468 -19.16 -1.09 3.24
N ASN A 469 -19.37 -0.74 1.97
CA ASN A 469 -20.62 -0.96 1.22
C ASN A 469 -21.87 -0.25 1.81
N MET A 470 -21.69 0.88 2.51
CA MET A 470 -22.78 1.83 2.80
C MET A 470 -22.77 2.97 1.78
N THR A 471 -21.67 3.73 1.73
CA THR A 471 -21.44 4.75 0.70
C THR A 471 -20.42 4.24 -0.32
N ALA A 472 -20.67 4.48 -1.61
CA ALA A 472 -19.69 4.18 -2.66
C ALA A 472 -18.67 5.32 -2.78
N TRP A 473 -17.53 5.21 -2.09
CA TRP A 473 -16.51 6.24 -2.06
C TRP A 473 -15.55 6.19 -3.28
N PRO A 474 -14.81 7.28 -3.56
CA PRO A 474 -13.73 7.25 -4.54
C PRO A 474 -12.66 6.20 -4.22
N THR A 475 -12.09 5.62 -5.25
CA THR A 475 -11.01 4.62 -5.12
C THR A 475 -9.68 5.24 -4.65
N GLY A 476 -8.78 4.42 -4.10
CA GLY A 476 -7.47 4.83 -3.57
C GLY A 476 -6.65 5.67 -4.55
N MET A 477 -6.66 5.33 -5.84
CA MET A 477 -5.91 6.05 -6.87
C MET A 477 -6.45 7.47 -7.10
N SER A 478 -7.78 7.65 -7.07
CA SER A 478 -8.40 8.98 -7.13
C SER A 478 -8.10 9.78 -5.87
N MET A 479 -8.19 9.14 -4.69
CA MET A 479 -7.93 9.78 -3.40
C MET A 479 -6.48 10.23 -3.25
N ALA A 480 -5.52 9.46 -3.74
CA ALA A 480 -4.11 9.82 -3.77
C ALA A 480 -3.86 11.09 -4.59
N CYS A 481 -4.63 11.31 -5.66
CA CYS A 481 -4.49 12.52 -6.48
C CYS A 481 -4.93 13.80 -5.76
N THR A 482 -5.55 13.70 -4.58
CA THR A 482 -5.91 14.88 -3.79
C THR A 482 -4.69 15.56 -3.17
N PHE A 483 -3.62 14.81 -2.85
CA PHE A 483 -2.46 15.27 -2.05
C PHE A 483 -2.91 16.08 -0.81
N ASN A 484 -3.96 15.61 -0.14
CA ASN A 484 -4.57 16.30 0.98
C ASN A 484 -4.74 15.32 2.15
N LYS A 485 -3.79 15.32 3.08
CA LYS A 485 -3.75 14.40 4.22
C LYS A 485 -4.96 14.60 5.13
N GLU A 486 -5.43 15.83 5.27
CA GLU A 486 -6.61 16.18 6.04
C GLU A 486 -7.87 15.57 5.40
N LEU A 487 -8.05 15.70 4.08
CA LEU A 487 -9.19 15.08 3.39
C LEU A 487 -9.15 13.55 3.45
N LEU A 488 -7.96 12.95 3.41
CA LEU A 488 -7.77 11.51 3.55
C LEU A 488 -8.11 11.02 4.97
N TYR A 489 -7.81 11.84 5.98
CA TYR A 489 -8.27 11.62 7.35
C TYR A 489 -9.79 11.67 7.46
N GLU A 490 -10.44 12.69 6.90
CA GLU A 490 -11.91 12.80 6.92
C GLU A 490 -12.59 11.62 6.21
N PHE A 491 -12.04 11.16 5.08
CA PHE A 491 -12.50 9.95 4.40
C PHE A 491 -12.37 8.71 5.28
N GLY A 492 -11.21 8.54 5.93
CA GLY A 492 -11.01 7.47 6.90
C GLY A 492 -12.04 7.52 8.03
N HIS A 493 -12.31 8.72 8.57
CA HIS A 493 -13.28 8.94 9.63
C HIS A 493 -14.69 8.52 9.21
N ALA A 494 -15.15 8.96 8.04
CA ALA A 494 -16.46 8.58 7.51
C ALA A 494 -16.59 7.07 7.33
N CYS A 495 -15.60 6.41 6.72
CA CYS A 495 -15.59 4.95 6.58
C CYS A 495 -15.55 4.22 7.93
N GLY A 496 -14.80 4.74 8.91
CA GLY A 496 -14.73 4.18 10.26
C GLY A 496 -16.06 4.27 11.01
N THR A 497 -16.79 5.37 10.83
CA THR A 497 -18.14 5.53 11.40
C THR A 497 -19.14 4.59 10.75
N GLU A 498 -19.13 4.44 9.42
CA GLU A 498 -19.94 3.43 8.72
C GLU A 498 -19.58 2.00 9.20
N ALA A 499 -18.28 1.73 9.41
CA ALA A 499 -17.82 0.43 9.89
C ALA A 499 -18.35 0.11 11.30
N GLU A 500 -18.34 1.07 12.23
CA GLU A 500 -18.95 0.90 13.56
C GLU A 500 -20.45 0.65 13.50
N GLU A 501 -21.18 1.39 12.66
CA GLU A 501 -22.62 1.21 12.47
C GLU A 501 -22.94 -0.21 11.99
N LEU A 502 -22.10 -0.75 11.10
CA LEU A 502 -22.17 -2.13 10.62
C LEU A 502 -21.56 -3.17 11.57
N GLN A 503 -21.11 -2.74 12.75
CA GLN A 503 -20.49 -3.59 13.77
C GLN A 503 -19.20 -4.29 13.33
N VAL A 504 -18.52 -3.76 12.31
CA VAL A 504 -17.21 -4.23 11.85
C VAL A 504 -16.17 -3.96 12.93
N ASP A 505 -15.28 -4.90 13.20
CA ASP A 505 -14.15 -4.70 14.12
C ASP A 505 -12.84 -4.45 13.38
N SER A 506 -12.67 -5.06 12.19
CA SER A 506 -11.50 -4.90 11.32
C SER A 506 -11.94 -4.55 9.88
N TRP A 507 -11.68 -3.31 9.47
CA TRP A 507 -11.93 -2.84 8.11
C TRP A 507 -10.74 -3.21 7.21
N LEU A 508 -10.97 -4.00 6.15
CA LEU A 508 -9.95 -4.54 5.25
C LEU A 508 -9.41 -3.50 4.25
N ALA A 509 -8.85 -2.44 4.80
CA ALA A 509 -8.25 -1.27 4.16
C ALA A 509 -7.19 -0.66 5.09
N PRO A 510 -6.35 0.28 4.66
CA PRO A 510 -6.11 0.68 3.27
C PRO A 510 -5.27 -0.35 2.50
N ALA A 511 -5.45 -0.41 1.17
CA ALA A 511 -4.59 -1.19 0.30
C ALA A 511 -3.40 -0.35 -0.19
N VAL A 512 -2.17 -0.68 0.21
CA VAL A 512 -0.98 0.21 0.14
C VAL A 512 0.18 -0.39 -0.66
N ASN A 513 -0.08 -1.36 -1.53
CA ASN A 513 0.92 -1.80 -2.51
C ASN A 513 1.29 -0.66 -3.46
N ILE A 514 2.49 -0.74 -4.04
CA ILE A 514 3.05 0.31 -4.89
C ILE A 514 2.54 0.15 -6.32
N GLN A 515 2.23 1.25 -7.00
CA GLN A 515 1.91 1.22 -8.44
C GLN A 515 3.19 1.01 -9.26
N ARG A 516 3.73 -0.22 -9.24
CA ARG A 516 4.99 -0.61 -9.91
C ARG A 516 4.90 -0.54 -11.43
N ASN A 517 3.72 -0.82 -11.99
CA ASN A 517 3.48 -0.86 -13.42
C ASN A 517 2.06 -0.32 -13.72
N PRO A 518 1.85 0.51 -14.76
CA PRO A 518 0.54 1.13 -15.03
C PRO A 518 -0.59 0.14 -15.36
N ILE A 519 -0.26 -1.08 -15.80
CA ILE A 519 -1.25 -2.12 -16.12
C ILE A 519 -1.47 -3.12 -14.98
N GLY A 520 -0.97 -2.86 -13.78
CA GLY A 520 -1.33 -3.64 -12.59
C GLY A 520 -2.84 -3.62 -12.36
N GLY A 521 -3.44 -4.79 -12.13
CA GLY A 521 -4.90 -4.92 -12.01
C GLY A 521 -5.47 -4.05 -10.89
N ARG A 522 -4.96 -4.22 -9.67
CA ARG A 522 -5.47 -3.55 -8.47
C ARG A 522 -4.95 -2.15 -8.23
N ASN A 523 -4.30 -1.52 -9.22
CA ASN A 523 -3.80 -0.14 -9.07
C ASN A 523 -4.89 0.85 -8.64
N PHE A 524 -6.15 0.60 -9.00
CA PHE A 524 -7.28 1.47 -8.67
C PHE A 524 -7.47 1.65 -7.15
N GLU A 525 -7.28 0.60 -6.36
CA GLU A 525 -7.43 0.65 -4.89
C GLU A 525 -6.12 0.98 -4.16
N TYR A 526 -5.00 1.00 -4.88
CA TYR A 526 -3.70 1.48 -4.39
C TYR A 526 -3.54 2.99 -4.64
N TYR A 527 -2.49 3.59 -4.08
CA TYR A 527 -2.37 5.05 -4.05
C TYR A 527 -1.42 5.63 -5.09
N SER A 528 -0.15 5.18 -5.11
CA SER A 528 0.92 5.92 -5.77
C SER A 528 2.09 5.03 -6.15
N GLU A 529 2.92 5.49 -7.08
CA GLU A 529 4.24 4.91 -7.35
C GLU A 529 5.28 5.32 -6.29
N ASP A 530 5.01 6.41 -5.57
CA ASP A 530 5.86 6.90 -4.49
C ASP A 530 5.49 6.27 -3.13
N PRO A 531 6.46 5.68 -2.41
CA PRO A 531 6.23 5.04 -1.13
C PRO A 531 5.85 6.00 -0.01
N ARG A 532 6.39 7.24 0.02
CA ARG A 532 6.06 8.20 1.08
C ARG A 532 4.65 8.74 0.90
N HIS A 533 4.23 9.07 -0.32
CA HIS A 533 2.86 9.47 -0.62
C HIS A 533 1.86 8.35 -0.30
N THR A 534 2.17 7.11 -0.70
CA THR A 534 1.37 5.92 -0.34
C THR A 534 1.24 5.77 1.18
N GLY A 535 2.35 5.89 1.92
CA GLY A 535 2.35 5.83 3.38
C GLY A 535 1.59 6.99 4.03
N TYR A 536 1.69 8.21 3.51
CA TYR A 536 0.89 9.33 4.00
C TYR A 536 -0.61 9.11 3.80
N CYS A 537 -1.02 8.56 2.64
CA CYS A 537 -2.40 8.21 2.40
C CYS A 537 -2.88 7.12 3.37
N GLY A 538 -2.14 6.02 3.48
CA GLY A 538 -2.48 4.91 4.35
C GLY A 538 -2.53 5.31 5.84
N THR A 539 -1.60 6.13 6.31
CA THR A 539 -1.56 6.63 7.69
C THR A 539 -2.72 7.58 7.97
N ALA A 540 -3.01 8.54 7.08
CA ALA A 540 -4.10 9.49 7.27
C ALA A 540 -5.46 8.76 7.35
N ILE A 541 -5.72 7.82 6.43
CA ILE A 541 -6.94 7.03 6.39
C ILE A 541 -7.06 6.15 7.63
N THR A 542 -5.98 5.47 8.02
CA THR A 542 -5.96 4.63 9.23
C THR A 542 -6.27 5.44 10.48
N ARG A 543 -5.65 6.61 10.64
CA ARG A 543 -5.93 7.50 11.77
C ARG A 543 -7.36 8.02 11.75
N GLY A 544 -7.86 8.47 10.60
CA GLY A 544 -9.25 8.91 10.47
C GLY A 544 -10.23 7.85 10.93
N ALA A 545 -10.01 6.62 10.47
CA ALA A 545 -10.86 5.49 10.78
C ALA A 545 -10.81 5.07 12.26
N MET A 546 -9.69 5.25 12.95
CA MET A 546 -9.47 4.71 14.30
C MET A 546 -9.53 5.73 15.43
N ASP A 547 -9.14 6.99 15.19
CA ASP A 547 -8.95 7.98 16.28
C ASP A 547 -10.25 8.24 17.07
N ASN A 548 -11.41 8.13 16.40
CA ASN A 548 -12.73 8.39 16.99
C ASN A 548 -13.73 7.23 16.87
N ASN A 549 -13.29 6.05 16.42
CA ASN A 549 -14.14 4.88 16.24
C ASN A 549 -13.47 3.62 16.85
N LYS A 550 -14.26 2.71 17.44
CA LYS A 550 -13.83 1.42 18.03
C LYS A 550 -13.67 0.32 16.98
N ILE A 551 -12.92 0.64 15.94
CA ILE A 551 -12.52 -0.30 14.89
C ILE A 551 -11.01 -0.25 14.71
N THR A 552 -10.46 -1.22 14.00
CA THR A 552 -9.10 -1.12 13.46
C THR A 552 -9.13 -1.27 11.95
N THR A 553 -8.18 -0.63 11.28
CA THR A 553 -7.91 -0.91 9.86
C THR A 553 -7.02 -2.14 9.72
N CYS A 554 -6.99 -2.71 8.52
CA CYS A 554 -6.15 -3.84 8.13
C CYS A 554 -5.36 -3.47 6.85
N PRO A 555 -4.21 -2.78 6.99
CA PRO A 555 -3.35 -2.45 5.86
C PRO A 555 -2.96 -3.70 5.07
N LYS A 556 -3.09 -3.64 3.74
CA LYS A 556 -2.91 -4.80 2.85
C LYS A 556 -2.24 -4.43 1.51
N HIS A 557 -1.61 -5.34 0.78
CA HIS A 557 -1.31 -6.72 1.13
C HIS A 557 0.19 -6.81 1.43
N PHE A 558 0.54 -7.24 2.63
CA PHE A 558 1.88 -7.27 3.20
C PHE A 558 2.62 -8.55 2.77
N ALA A 559 3.45 -8.54 1.74
CA ALA A 559 3.93 -7.41 0.95
C ALA A 559 4.21 -7.83 -0.51
N LEU A 560 4.56 -6.87 -1.36
CA LEU A 560 5.01 -7.10 -2.74
C LEU A 560 3.99 -7.81 -3.67
N ASN A 561 2.72 -7.41 -3.59
CA ASN A 561 1.61 -7.93 -4.39
C ASN A 561 1.23 -6.94 -5.51
N GLU A 562 2.20 -6.55 -6.33
CA GLU A 562 2.00 -5.54 -7.39
C GLU A 562 1.55 -6.13 -8.74
N GLN A 563 1.34 -7.46 -8.82
CA GLN A 563 0.90 -8.16 -10.02
C GLN A 563 -0.13 -9.24 -9.67
N GLU A 564 -1.29 -9.19 -10.32
CA GLU A 564 -2.44 -10.05 -10.01
C GLU A 564 -2.36 -11.42 -10.69
N THR A 565 -1.71 -11.47 -11.84
CA THR A 565 -1.61 -12.67 -12.68
C THR A 565 -0.86 -13.77 -11.95
N TYR A 566 -1.61 -14.78 -11.49
CA TYR A 566 -1.14 -15.91 -10.68
C TYR A 566 -0.60 -15.52 -9.29
N ARG A 567 -1.05 -14.40 -8.70
CA ARG A 567 -0.66 -13.99 -7.33
C ARG A 567 -0.75 -15.11 -6.28
N ARG A 568 -1.74 -16.00 -6.41
CA ARG A 568 -1.97 -17.20 -5.57
C ARG A 568 -1.77 -18.54 -6.29
N GLY A 569 -1.32 -18.50 -7.54
CA GLY A 569 -1.17 -19.68 -8.41
C GLY A 569 -2.49 -20.20 -8.99
N SER A 570 -2.45 -21.42 -9.54
CA SER A 570 -3.62 -22.09 -10.10
C SER A 570 -3.45 -23.61 -10.06
N LEU A 571 -4.10 -24.28 -9.11
CA LEU A 571 -4.11 -25.74 -9.05
C LEU A 571 -4.71 -26.37 -10.31
N LYS A 572 -5.77 -25.78 -10.87
CA LYS A 572 -6.40 -26.27 -12.10
C LYS A 572 -5.41 -26.33 -13.28
N LYS A 573 -4.48 -25.38 -13.33
CA LYS A 573 -3.44 -25.32 -14.37
C LYS A 573 -2.11 -25.93 -13.92
N HIS A 574 -2.02 -26.44 -12.69
CA HIS A 574 -0.76 -26.83 -12.06
C HIS A 574 0.31 -25.73 -12.10
N TYR A 575 -0.09 -24.46 -11.92
CA TYR A 575 0.85 -23.32 -11.84
C TYR A 575 1.02 -22.91 -10.39
N ASP A 576 2.26 -22.68 -9.98
CA ASP A 576 2.60 -22.15 -8.67
C ASP A 576 2.15 -20.69 -8.53
N ALA A 577 2.18 -20.17 -7.30
CA ALA A 577 2.03 -18.76 -7.04
C ALA A 577 3.22 -17.95 -7.57
N LEU A 578 2.93 -16.72 -7.96
CA LEU A 578 3.91 -15.73 -8.39
C LEU A 578 4.97 -15.52 -7.29
N ASP A 579 6.24 -15.53 -7.67
CA ASP A 579 7.35 -15.14 -6.79
C ASP A 579 7.91 -13.76 -7.18
N SER A 580 7.85 -12.83 -6.24
CA SER A 580 8.43 -11.49 -6.35
C SER A 580 9.90 -11.54 -5.93
N ILE A 581 10.80 -11.48 -6.92
CA ILE A 581 12.25 -11.51 -6.70
C ILE A 581 12.79 -10.08 -6.61
N ILE A 582 13.38 -9.73 -5.48
CA ILE A 582 13.75 -8.33 -5.16
C ILE A 582 15.00 -8.20 -4.27
N GLU A 583 15.79 -7.13 -4.47
CA GLU A 583 16.83 -6.67 -3.54
C GLU A 583 16.23 -6.14 -2.22
N GLU A 584 16.88 -6.40 -1.08
CA GLU A 584 16.35 -6.04 0.24
C GLU A 584 16.21 -4.52 0.41
N ARG A 585 17.15 -3.75 -0.15
CA ARG A 585 17.09 -2.28 -0.17
C ARG A 585 15.81 -1.79 -0.84
N ALA A 586 15.48 -2.33 -2.02
CA ALA A 586 14.28 -1.94 -2.74
C ALA A 586 13.01 -2.34 -1.97
N ALA A 587 12.99 -3.53 -1.38
CA ALA A 587 11.88 -3.97 -0.53
C ALA A 587 11.65 -2.98 0.63
N ARG A 588 12.72 -2.56 1.32
CA ARG A 588 12.67 -1.67 2.48
C ARG A 588 12.33 -0.22 2.14
N GLU A 589 12.95 0.33 1.11
CA GLU A 589 12.81 1.75 0.75
C GLU A 589 11.51 2.03 -0.03
N ILE A 590 11.00 1.05 -0.78
CA ILE A 590 9.83 1.24 -1.65
C ILE A 590 8.61 0.47 -1.13
N TYR A 591 8.66 -0.86 -1.09
CA TYR A 591 7.45 -1.68 -0.96
C TYR A 591 6.95 -1.86 0.48
N LEU A 592 7.87 -1.86 1.44
CA LEU A 592 7.57 -1.98 2.86
C LEU A 592 7.37 -0.63 3.55
N LYS A 593 7.87 0.45 2.95
CA LYS A 593 7.83 1.79 3.53
C LYS A 593 6.42 2.27 3.90
N PRO A 594 5.37 2.07 3.07
CA PRO A 594 4.01 2.44 3.46
C PRO A 594 3.53 1.71 4.73
N PHE A 595 3.82 0.41 4.85
CA PHE A 595 3.47 -0.38 6.02
C PHE A 595 4.26 0.08 7.26
N GLU A 596 5.56 0.35 7.12
CA GLU A 596 6.39 0.90 8.20
C GLU A 596 5.78 2.20 8.74
N MET A 597 5.41 3.11 7.83
CA MET A 597 4.82 4.41 8.20
C MET A 597 3.52 4.23 8.99
N ILE A 598 2.63 3.33 8.56
CA ILE A 598 1.37 3.07 9.27
C ILE A 598 1.64 2.44 10.65
N VAL A 599 2.49 1.41 10.71
CA VAL A 599 2.82 0.71 11.96
C VAL A 599 3.45 1.65 12.99
N ARG A 600 4.34 2.54 12.55
CA ARG A 600 5.04 3.47 13.46
C ARG A 600 4.20 4.68 13.86
N SER A 601 3.21 5.05 13.05
CA SER A 601 2.46 6.31 13.24
C SER A 601 1.04 6.09 13.78
N THR A 602 0.63 4.84 13.98
CA THR A 602 -0.74 4.48 14.39
C THR A 602 -0.72 3.28 15.35
N ASN A 603 -1.84 3.00 15.99
CA ASN A 603 -2.02 1.81 16.85
C ASN A 603 -2.76 0.68 16.11
N VAL A 604 -2.58 0.58 14.80
CA VAL A 604 -3.25 -0.44 13.98
C VAL A 604 -3.04 -1.83 14.57
N SER A 605 -4.11 -2.61 14.70
CA SER A 605 -4.10 -3.89 15.40
C SER A 605 -4.24 -5.08 14.46
N THR A 606 -4.46 -4.85 13.16
CA THR A 606 -4.49 -5.90 12.13
C THR A 606 -3.65 -5.53 10.92
N ILE A 607 -2.95 -6.49 10.32
CA ILE A 607 -2.28 -6.36 9.02
C ILE A 607 -2.53 -7.63 8.21
N MET A 608 -2.80 -7.50 6.92
CA MET A 608 -3.06 -8.63 6.03
C MET A 608 -1.84 -8.93 5.16
N THR A 609 -1.37 -10.18 5.21
CA THR A 609 -0.30 -10.65 4.31
C THR A 609 -0.80 -10.89 2.89
N SER A 610 0.09 -10.87 1.90
CA SER A 610 -0.25 -11.16 0.51
C SER A 610 -0.25 -12.66 0.18
N PHE A 611 -0.79 -13.01 -1.00
CA PHE A 611 -0.75 -14.37 -1.53
C PHE A 611 0.61 -14.79 -2.09
N ASN A 612 1.39 -13.85 -2.64
CA ASN A 612 2.57 -14.17 -3.44
C ASN A 612 3.74 -14.68 -2.57
N LYS A 613 4.73 -15.28 -3.25
CA LYS A 613 6.05 -15.53 -2.68
C LYS A 613 6.90 -14.27 -2.80
N ILE A 614 7.83 -14.12 -1.86
CA ILE A 614 8.87 -13.10 -1.83
C ILE A 614 10.20 -13.82 -1.69
N ASN A 615 11.04 -13.75 -2.71
CA ASN A 615 12.32 -14.46 -2.76
C ASN A 615 12.20 -15.96 -2.40
N GLY A 616 11.13 -16.60 -2.91
CA GLY A 616 10.87 -18.03 -2.80
C GLY A 616 10.12 -18.46 -1.53
N ILE A 617 9.61 -17.53 -0.72
CA ILE A 617 8.84 -17.84 0.50
C ILE A 617 7.53 -17.07 0.49
N PHE A 618 6.39 -17.76 0.62
CA PHE A 618 5.07 -17.14 0.77
C PHE A 618 5.08 -16.08 1.88
N ALA A 619 4.48 -14.91 1.63
CA ALA A 619 4.46 -13.81 2.60
C ALA A 619 3.94 -14.24 3.98
N ALA A 620 2.85 -15.04 4.00
CA ALA A 620 2.25 -15.57 5.22
C ALA A 620 3.13 -16.56 6.01
N GLN A 621 4.14 -17.20 5.40
CA GLN A 621 5.10 -18.06 6.10
C GLN A 621 6.51 -17.45 6.14
N ASN A 622 6.64 -16.15 5.87
CA ASN A 622 7.94 -15.48 5.83
C ASN A 622 8.28 -14.91 7.21
N LYS A 623 9.11 -15.63 7.98
CA LYS A 623 9.60 -15.22 9.31
C LYS A 623 10.36 -13.90 9.29
N ASP A 624 11.15 -13.66 8.24
CA ASP A 624 11.88 -12.41 8.09
C ASP A 624 10.92 -11.22 7.95
N LEU A 625 9.79 -11.42 7.25
CA LEU A 625 8.75 -10.41 7.09
C LEU A 625 7.90 -10.22 8.35
N CYS A 626 7.28 -11.29 8.85
CA CYS A 626 6.25 -11.23 9.89
C CYS A 626 6.81 -11.08 11.31
N ILE A 627 8.02 -11.60 11.58
CA ILE A 627 8.68 -11.47 12.89
C ILE A 627 9.84 -10.47 12.78
N GLY A 628 10.80 -10.72 11.90
CA GLY A 628 12.02 -9.92 11.81
C GLY A 628 11.74 -8.44 11.56
N ILE A 629 11.17 -8.11 10.42
CA ILE A 629 10.89 -6.72 10.04
C ILE A 629 9.73 -6.17 10.87
N LEU A 630 8.56 -6.83 10.81
CA LEU A 630 7.34 -6.27 11.38
C LEU A 630 7.40 -6.13 12.92
N ARG A 631 7.88 -7.15 13.64
CA ARG A 631 7.81 -7.18 15.11
C ARG A 631 9.13 -6.76 15.76
N GLU A 632 10.27 -7.28 15.32
CA GLU A 632 11.58 -6.97 15.94
C GLU A 632 12.11 -5.59 15.55
N GLU A 633 11.96 -5.17 14.28
CA GLU A 633 12.45 -3.86 13.82
C GLU A 633 11.41 -2.74 13.97
N TRP A 634 10.14 -3.00 13.65
CA TRP A 634 9.10 -1.97 13.70
C TRP A 634 8.35 -1.93 15.04
N GLY A 635 8.38 -3.01 15.82
CA GLY A 635 7.76 -3.08 17.14
C GLY A 635 6.26 -3.38 17.11
N TYR A 636 5.72 -3.92 16.02
CA TYR A 636 4.30 -4.22 15.88
C TYR A 636 3.80 -5.23 16.93
N GLN A 637 2.67 -4.90 17.57
CA GLN A 637 2.05 -5.71 18.65
C GLN A 637 0.64 -6.23 18.30
N GLY A 638 0.14 -5.91 17.10
CA GLY A 638 -1.17 -6.39 16.63
C GLY A 638 -1.12 -7.84 16.13
N MET A 639 -2.20 -8.27 15.49
CA MET A 639 -2.28 -9.57 14.83
C MET A 639 -2.07 -9.43 13.31
N VAL A 640 -1.42 -10.43 12.74
CA VAL A 640 -1.28 -10.61 11.30
C VAL A 640 -2.30 -11.63 10.83
N VAL A 641 -3.00 -11.34 9.75
CA VAL A 641 -3.95 -12.25 9.11
C VAL A 641 -3.46 -12.61 7.71
N THR A 642 -3.85 -13.76 7.18
CA THR A 642 -3.67 -14.04 5.74
C THR A 642 -4.66 -13.24 4.88
N ASP A 643 -4.37 -13.14 3.59
CA ASP A 643 -5.39 -12.80 2.59
C ASP A 643 -6.49 -13.90 2.52
N TRP A 644 -7.60 -13.61 1.84
CA TRP A 644 -8.79 -14.47 1.73
C TRP A 644 -8.77 -15.31 0.47
N GLY A 645 -8.52 -16.61 0.60
CA GLY A 645 -8.59 -17.52 -0.53
C GLY A 645 -8.44 -18.97 -0.10
N ASP A 646 -8.05 -19.83 -1.06
CA ASP A 646 -7.67 -21.22 -0.82
C ASP A 646 -6.34 -21.27 -0.02
N MET A 647 -6.30 -20.69 1.18
CA MET A 647 -5.05 -20.51 1.92
C MET A 647 -4.49 -21.85 2.39
N ASP A 648 -5.31 -22.87 2.60
CA ASP A 648 -4.86 -24.24 2.82
C ASP A 648 -4.02 -24.80 1.64
N ILE A 649 -4.18 -24.23 0.46
CA ILE A 649 -3.42 -24.54 -0.77
C ILE A 649 -2.23 -23.59 -0.94
N VAL A 650 -2.39 -22.29 -0.63
CA VAL A 650 -1.33 -21.28 -0.79
C VAL A 650 -0.27 -21.42 0.30
N VAL A 651 -0.66 -21.56 1.57
CA VAL A 651 0.27 -21.67 2.71
C VAL A 651 -0.26 -22.66 3.76
N ASN A 652 0.59 -23.59 4.21
CA ASN A 652 0.19 -24.49 5.27
C ASN A 652 -0.06 -23.73 6.58
N GLY A 653 -1.22 -23.93 7.21
CA GLY A 653 -1.61 -23.18 8.41
C GLY A 653 -0.60 -23.26 9.56
N ALA A 654 0.00 -24.42 9.81
CA ALA A 654 1.03 -24.56 10.85
C ALA A 654 2.29 -23.73 10.53
N ASN A 655 2.69 -23.67 9.26
CA ASN A 655 3.87 -22.90 8.85
C ASN A 655 3.61 -21.39 8.93
N ALA A 656 2.38 -20.96 8.65
CA ALA A 656 1.96 -19.56 8.81
C ALA A 656 2.04 -19.12 10.28
N VAL A 657 1.40 -19.88 11.19
CA VAL A 657 1.45 -19.63 12.65
C VAL A 657 2.87 -19.61 13.17
N ALA A 658 3.67 -20.63 12.82
CA ALA A 658 5.07 -20.72 13.23
C ALA A 658 5.92 -19.56 12.71
N SER A 659 5.44 -18.83 11.70
CA SER A 659 6.12 -17.69 11.09
C SER A 659 5.64 -16.33 11.59
N GLY A 660 4.69 -16.30 12.52
CA GLY A 660 4.14 -15.07 13.09
C GLY A 660 2.98 -14.47 12.31
N ASN A 661 2.37 -15.23 11.39
CA ASN A 661 1.05 -14.93 10.88
C ASN A 661 0.01 -15.58 11.80
N ASP A 662 -0.76 -14.75 12.51
CA ASP A 662 -1.52 -15.18 13.68
C ASP A 662 -2.86 -15.84 13.32
N ILE A 663 -3.53 -15.39 12.25
CA ILE A 663 -4.86 -15.90 11.85
C ILE A 663 -4.91 -16.26 10.37
N ILE A 664 -5.31 -17.50 10.06
CA ILE A 664 -5.51 -17.94 8.68
C ILE A 664 -6.97 -17.73 8.26
N MET A 665 -7.18 -16.96 7.19
CA MET A 665 -8.47 -16.59 6.62
C MET A 665 -8.70 -17.22 5.25
N PRO A 666 -9.95 -17.56 4.88
CA PRO A 666 -11.15 -17.62 5.72
C PRO A 666 -11.16 -18.85 6.65
N GLY A 667 -10.13 -19.69 6.58
CA GLY A 667 -9.84 -20.72 7.57
C GLY A 667 -10.57 -22.05 7.38
N GLY A 668 -11.30 -22.49 8.39
CA GLY A 668 -12.05 -23.75 8.42
C GLY A 668 -11.30 -25.05 8.76
N PRO A 669 -12.03 -26.19 8.78
CA PRO A 669 -11.51 -27.47 9.25
C PRO A 669 -10.24 -27.98 8.55
N PRO A 670 -10.04 -27.82 7.22
CA PRO A 670 -8.80 -28.24 6.58
C PRO A 670 -7.56 -27.55 7.16
N VAL A 671 -7.64 -26.25 7.40
CA VAL A 671 -6.55 -25.46 8.00
C VAL A 671 -6.32 -25.87 9.45
N ILE A 672 -7.39 -26.08 10.24
CA ILE A 672 -7.28 -26.56 11.63
C ILE A 672 -6.52 -27.89 11.66
N GLN A 673 -6.82 -28.82 10.75
CA GLN A 673 -6.11 -30.09 10.66
C GLN A 673 -4.64 -29.91 10.28
N GLN A 674 -4.33 -29.00 9.35
CA GLN A 674 -2.93 -28.68 9.02
C GLN A 674 -2.14 -28.20 10.24
N ILE A 675 -2.77 -27.37 11.09
CA ILE A 675 -2.18 -26.86 12.34
C ILE A 675 -1.95 -28.00 13.33
N LEU A 676 -2.96 -28.84 13.57
CA LEU A 676 -2.86 -29.97 14.50
C LEU A 676 -1.79 -30.99 14.07
N ILE A 677 -1.72 -31.28 12.76
CA ILE A 677 -0.68 -32.14 12.18
C ILE A 677 0.69 -31.48 12.35
N GLY A 678 0.83 -30.21 11.99
CA GLY A 678 2.10 -29.48 12.13
C GLY A 678 2.57 -29.34 13.57
N TYR A 679 1.66 -29.28 14.53
CA TYR A 679 1.98 -29.35 15.96
C TYR A 679 2.55 -30.71 16.34
N LYS A 680 1.88 -31.80 15.95
CA LYS A 680 2.36 -33.18 16.20
C LYS A 680 3.72 -33.45 15.55
N GLU A 681 3.97 -32.85 14.39
CA GLU A 681 5.25 -32.94 13.65
C GLU A 681 6.34 -32.00 14.19
N GLY A 682 6.01 -31.09 15.12
CA GLY A 682 6.95 -30.10 15.66
C GLY A 682 7.26 -28.92 14.72
N ARG A 683 6.54 -28.76 13.61
CA ARG A 683 6.66 -27.62 12.68
C ARG A 683 6.07 -26.33 13.28
N CYS A 684 5.08 -26.47 14.14
CA CYS A 684 4.48 -25.37 14.91
C CYS A 684 4.51 -25.75 16.39
N SER A 685 5.12 -24.93 17.24
CA SER A 685 5.21 -25.22 18.68
C SER A 685 3.93 -24.78 19.42
N LEU A 686 3.75 -25.28 20.65
CA LEU A 686 2.73 -24.75 21.56
C LEU A 686 2.94 -23.26 21.84
N SER A 687 4.19 -22.81 21.92
CA SER A 687 4.51 -21.40 22.12
C SER A 687 4.00 -20.57 20.94
N ASP A 688 4.20 -21.02 19.70
CA ASP A 688 3.72 -20.30 18.50
C ASP A 688 2.20 -20.14 18.52
N LEU A 689 1.46 -21.21 18.85
CA LEU A 689 0.00 -21.18 18.99
C LEU A 689 -0.46 -20.22 20.09
N LYS A 690 0.19 -20.25 21.26
CA LYS A 690 -0.13 -19.35 22.38
C LYS A 690 0.14 -17.88 22.02
N LYS A 691 1.22 -17.59 21.29
CA LYS A 691 1.54 -16.23 20.83
C LYS A 691 0.51 -15.71 19.82
N ALA A 692 0.12 -16.54 18.85
CA ALA A 692 -0.92 -16.19 17.89
C ALA A 692 -2.27 -15.93 18.58
N ALA A 693 -2.66 -16.82 19.51
CA ALA A 693 -3.86 -16.63 20.34
C ALA A 693 -3.78 -15.36 21.20
N TYR A 694 -2.60 -15.03 21.75
CA TYR A 694 -2.40 -13.80 22.53
C TYR A 694 -2.63 -12.56 21.67
N ASN A 695 -2.03 -12.49 20.49
CA ASN A 695 -2.20 -11.34 19.58
C ASN A 695 -3.67 -11.17 19.18
N PHE A 696 -4.34 -12.26 18.84
CA PHE A 696 -5.76 -12.26 18.51
C PHE A 696 -6.63 -11.80 19.69
N LEU A 697 -6.49 -12.42 20.87
CA LEU A 697 -7.33 -12.12 22.02
C LEU A 697 -7.07 -10.71 22.59
N ASN A 698 -5.83 -10.20 22.48
CA ASN A 698 -5.51 -8.82 22.82
C ASN A 698 -6.23 -7.81 21.90
N PHE A 699 -6.52 -8.19 20.65
CA PHE A 699 -7.43 -7.44 19.78
C PHE A 699 -8.90 -7.63 20.19
N VAL A 700 -9.36 -8.87 20.39
CA VAL A 700 -10.77 -9.16 20.76
C VAL A 700 -11.20 -8.39 22.00
N ILE A 701 -10.41 -8.36 23.07
CA ILE A 701 -10.73 -7.66 24.34
C ILE A 701 -10.96 -6.14 24.17
N LYS A 702 -10.45 -5.56 23.08
CA LYS A 702 -10.58 -4.13 22.74
C LYS A 702 -11.65 -3.86 21.67
N SER A 703 -12.22 -4.90 21.08
CA SER A 703 -13.17 -4.80 19.97
C SER A 703 -14.57 -4.35 20.42
N GLY A 704 -15.32 -3.75 19.49
CA GLY A 704 -16.73 -3.42 19.71
C GLY A 704 -17.58 -4.67 19.92
N SER A 705 -17.26 -5.78 19.23
CA SER A 705 -17.95 -7.06 19.40
C SER A 705 -17.82 -7.62 20.81
N PHE A 706 -16.66 -7.48 21.46
CA PHE A 706 -16.49 -7.90 22.84
C PHE A 706 -17.35 -7.09 23.82
N GLU A 707 -17.36 -5.77 23.68
CA GLU A 707 -18.18 -4.91 24.55
C GLU A 707 -19.68 -5.20 24.44
N ARG A 708 -20.18 -5.44 23.21
CA ARG A 708 -21.58 -5.83 22.97
C ARG A 708 -21.89 -7.18 23.60
N PHE A 709 -21.06 -8.17 23.33
CA PHE A 709 -21.24 -9.52 23.86
C PHE A 709 -21.30 -9.53 25.40
N THR A 710 -20.40 -8.82 26.08
CA THR A 710 -20.40 -8.78 27.55
C THR A 710 -21.64 -8.12 28.13
N LYS A 711 -22.16 -7.05 27.49
CA LYS A 711 -23.39 -6.38 27.94
C LYS A 711 -24.61 -7.28 27.80
N GLU A 712 -24.71 -8.02 26.69
CA GLU A 712 -25.81 -8.98 26.50
C GLU A 712 -25.79 -10.09 27.55
N THR A 713 -24.60 -10.60 27.89
CA THR A 713 -24.45 -11.65 28.92
C THR A 713 -24.65 -11.16 30.36
N GLU A 714 -24.52 -9.87 30.65
CA GLU A 714 -24.81 -9.30 31.98
C GLU A 714 -26.31 -9.03 32.19
N ILE A 715 -27.08 -8.89 31.10
CA ILE A 715 -28.53 -8.64 31.13
C ILE A 715 -29.33 -9.95 31.22
N LEU A 716 -28.75 -11.06 30.74
CA LEU A 716 -29.28 -12.43 30.82
C LEU A 716 -28.91 -13.09 32.15
#